data_AF-A0A924E1C5-F1
#
_entry.id   AF-A0A924E1C5-F1
#
_cell.length_a   1.000
_cell.length_b   1.000
_cell.length_c   1.000
_cell.angle_alpha   90.00
_cell.angle_beta   90.00
_cell.angle_gamma   90.00
#
_symmetry.space_group_name_H-M   'P 1'
#
loop_
_entity.id
_entity.type
_entity.pdbx_description
1 polymer ?
#
loop_
_entity_poly.entity_id
_entity_poly.type
_entity_poly.pdbx_seq_one_letter_code
_entity_poly.pdbx_strand_id
1 'polypeptide(L)'
;MSLAGQLLRVFLLALSLCWAGFLGYTVAAEQMGWQRLPHRTTLALLAGVAGLLVAGAIALLIISRRSQAAAADILLAIAGPQAGKRQKRLIRGLGDDLHARTVKAGGELADAWDVFADSDASLMVWRPKDDIGCLMIADMPWLAELPWPPRQPQALALPELPVDAWEELGVFAQGLIALHAGEAEQALTTWGALQSLADTSAIWQGLAWESLENLETARDWYTSSDTAEARFNLARCHTLLGETDEAIVLWNGVLAAEPGCGAASYWLGTIYRDLGRPQDAVNILQPASDDDAPACWALAGDILGDVGVWGLAVTAYKQALDQADDDSELWRRYGKALEQQGRMREAIEATEHSVNLEPTAANMTQWGHQLGQMGEWEAALPLFERANELDDEYPEAIYRWAQAKEDLCRFDESIGLYERLLMLHPMYTAARLSLASLHARLGNLAAASVQFGQALAAHPHPTEVHLRWGIALAQGGAWQEALSHLEAVIGLDPRSSVAYHYLGLALMQLKRGADALRFFRRSYELDGANVQVLIDWGIALGSLGHFDKALARFKAALIQAPRHPRALYNLGVALDKLGEHEEAAEAFGQVVVVSPEDAQAHADLGRALNKLGRTDEAIAHTQHANRLLEAAGSPTP
;
A
#
# COMPACT_ATOMS: atom_id res chain seq x y z
N MET A 1 17.89 -52.56 -27.25
CA MET A 1 18.14 -51.49 -26.27
C MET A 1 19.56 -51.02 -26.46
N SER A 2 19.80 -49.71 -26.52
CA SER A 2 21.15 -49.17 -26.70
C SER A 2 22.05 -49.55 -25.52
N LEU A 3 23.35 -49.72 -25.78
CA LEU A 3 24.36 -49.99 -24.75
C LEU A 3 24.30 -48.94 -23.63
N ALA A 4 23.99 -47.69 -23.98
CA ALA A 4 23.74 -46.58 -23.06
C ALA A 4 22.56 -46.85 -22.11
N GLY A 5 21.45 -47.43 -22.60
CA GLY A 5 20.30 -47.78 -21.78
C GLY A 5 20.55 -48.95 -20.82
N GLN A 6 21.46 -49.86 -21.15
CA GLN A 6 21.88 -50.94 -20.25
C GLN A 6 22.84 -50.43 -19.17
N LEU A 7 23.78 -49.55 -19.54
CA LEU A 7 24.72 -48.93 -18.60
C LEU A 7 24.02 -47.98 -17.61
N LEU A 8 23.04 -47.20 -18.07
CA LEU A 8 22.24 -46.33 -17.20
C LEU A 8 21.41 -47.15 -16.19
N ARG A 9 20.88 -48.30 -16.60
CA ARG A 9 20.15 -49.19 -15.68
C ARG A 9 21.08 -49.81 -14.64
N VAL A 10 22.29 -50.25 -15.02
CA VAL A 10 23.29 -50.77 -14.07
C VAL A 10 23.73 -49.68 -13.09
N PHE A 11 23.89 -48.44 -13.57
CA PHE A 11 24.24 -47.28 -12.75
C PHE A 11 23.14 -46.94 -11.74
N LEU A 12 21.87 -46.87 -12.18
CA LEU A 12 20.72 -46.62 -11.29
C LEU A 12 20.50 -47.76 -10.28
N LEU A 13 20.76 -49.01 -10.67
CA LEU A 13 20.71 -50.15 -9.74
C LEU A 13 21.80 -50.06 -8.67
N ALA A 14 23.03 -49.71 -9.06
CA ALA A 14 24.13 -49.52 -8.12
C ALA A 14 23.85 -48.35 -7.15
N LEU A 15 23.30 -47.24 -7.66
CA LEU A 15 22.91 -46.09 -6.84
C LEU A 15 21.81 -46.47 -5.83
N SER A 16 20.81 -47.24 -6.26
CA SER A 16 19.71 -47.69 -5.40
C SER A 16 20.17 -48.67 -4.31
N LEU A 17 21.15 -49.53 -4.60
CA LEU A 17 21.75 -50.45 -3.61
C LEU A 17 22.61 -49.69 -2.59
N CYS A 18 23.33 -48.65 -3.01
CA CYS A 18 24.07 -47.78 -2.10
C CYS A 18 23.13 -46.98 -1.18
N TRP A 19 22.01 -46.49 -1.71
CA TRP A 19 21.02 -45.75 -0.93
C TRP A 19 20.26 -46.65 0.06
N ALA A 20 19.92 -47.88 -0.34
CA ALA A 20 19.34 -48.88 0.55
C ALA A 20 20.31 -49.31 1.66
N GLY A 21 21.59 -49.43 1.35
CA GLY A 21 22.65 -49.68 2.35
C GLY A 21 22.80 -48.52 3.34
N PHE A 22 22.70 -47.27 2.87
CA PHE A 22 22.75 -46.08 3.71
C PHE A 22 21.54 -46.01 4.67
N LEU A 23 20.32 -46.22 4.16
CA LEU A 23 19.10 -46.26 5.00
C LEU A 23 19.10 -47.42 6.00
N GLY A 24 19.57 -48.61 5.60
CA GLY A 24 19.67 -49.76 6.51
C GLY A 24 20.65 -49.52 7.66
N TYR A 25 21.72 -48.75 7.39
CA TYR A 25 22.75 -48.43 8.38
C TYR A 25 22.32 -47.30 9.34
N THR A 26 21.55 -46.31 8.86
CA THR A 26 21.00 -45.24 9.71
C THR A 26 19.93 -45.77 10.66
N VAL A 27 19.04 -46.66 10.18
CA VAL A 27 18.02 -47.31 11.02
C VAL A 27 18.64 -48.24 12.07
N ALA A 28 19.72 -48.96 11.73
CA ALA A 28 20.46 -49.78 12.69
C ALA A 28 21.23 -48.94 13.74
N ALA A 29 21.77 -47.78 13.35
CA ALA A 29 22.46 -46.87 14.26
C ALA A 29 21.50 -46.19 15.27
N GLU A 30 20.27 -45.91 14.85
CA GLU A 30 19.22 -45.34 15.68
C GLU A 30 18.67 -46.36 16.71
N GLN A 31 18.47 -47.62 16.29
CA GLN A 31 18.04 -48.70 17.19
C GLN A 31 19.10 -49.10 18.24
N MET A 32 20.38 -48.86 17.98
CA MET A 32 21.48 -49.15 18.92
C MET A 32 21.91 -47.96 19.79
N GLY A 33 21.28 -46.78 19.65
CA GLY A 33 21.46 -45.64 20.55
C GLY A 33 22.79 -44.88 20.42
N TRP A 34 23.38 -44.82 19.23
CA TRP A 34 24.67 -44.15 19.02
C TRP A 34 24.47 -42.63 18.81
N GLN A 35 24.75 -41.81 19.83
CA GLN A 35 24.54 -40.35 19.74
C GLN A 35 25.64 -39.54 19.03
N ARG A 36 26.81 -40.12 18.68
CA ARG A 36 27.80 -39.45 17.81
C ARG A 36 28.59 -40.47 16.99
N LEU A 37 28.58 -40.31 15.67
CA LEU A 37 29.39 -41.11 14.74
C LEU A 37 30.81 -40.51 14.62
N PRO A 38 31.88 -41.32 14.62
CA PRO A 38 33.24 -40.83 14.43
C PRO A 38 33.48 -40.41 12.98
N HIS A 39 33.91 -39.16 12.80
CA HIS A 39 34.12 -38.42 11.54
C HIS A 39 34.79 -39.20 10.38
N ARG A 40 35.59 -40.23 10.68
CA ARG A 40 36.36 -41.00 9.70
C ARG A 40 35.54 -42.01 8.89
N THR A 41 34.46 -42.57 9.44
CA THR A 41 33.63 -43.54 8.70
C THR A 41 32.64 -42.84 7.77
N THR A 42 32.13 -41.67 8.13
CA THR A 42 31.32 -40.79 7.27
C THR A 42 32.12 -40.24 6.09
N LEU A 43 33.38 -39.83 6.31
CA LEU A 43 34.28 -39.39 5.25
C LEU A 43 34.65 -40.51 4.26
N ALA A 44 34.83 -41.74 4.73
CA ALA A 44 35.14 -42.89 3.85
C ALA A 44 33.96 -43.28 2.95
N LEU A 45 32.73 -43.18 3.44
CA LEU A 45 31.51 -43.40 2.65
C LEU A 45 31.27 -42.29 1.62
N LEU A 46 31.48 -41.02 2.00
CA LEU A 46 31.36 -39.88 1.07
C LEU A 46 32.44 -39.91 -0.02
N ALA A 47 33.67 -40.32 0.31
CA ALA A 47 34.75 -40.49 -0.67
C ALA A 47 34.46 -41.62 -1.67
N GLY A 48 33.80 -42.70 -1.24
CA GLY A 48 33.36 -43.78 -2.14
C GLY A 48 32.26 -43.36 -3.12
N VAL A 49 31.31 -42.53 -2.67
CA VAL A 49 30.24 -41.98 -3.51
C VAL A 49 30.78 -40.95 -4.51
N ALA A 50 31.71 -40.09 -4.09
CA ALA A 50 32.39 -39.14 -4.96
C ALA A 50 33.21 -39.85 -6.06
N GLY A 51 33.91 -40.94 -5.73
CA GLY A 51 34.68 -41.72 -6.70
C GLY A 51 33.80 -42.38 -7.79
N LEU A 52 32.59 -42.82 -7.45
CA LEU A 52 31.64 -43.40 -8.42
C LEU A 52 30.98 -42.34 -9.31
N LEU A 53 30.73 -41.13 -8.79
CA LEU A 53 30.22 -40.00 -9.57
C LEU A 53 31.25 -39.49 -10.59
N VAL A 54 32.52 -39.42 -10.19
CA VAL A 54 33.63 -39.03 -11.07
C VAL A 54 33.85 -40.08 -12.17
N ALA A 55 33.78 -41.37 -11.85
CA ALA A 55 33.86 -42.44 -12.86
C ALA A 55 32.67 -42.43 -13.84
N GLY A 56 31.46 -42.07 -13.38
CA GLY A 56 30.27 -41.89 -14.22
C GLY A 56 30.35 -40.69 -15.15
N ALA A 57 30.89 -39.56 -14.66
CA ALA A 57 31.13 -38.36 -15.46
C ALA A 57 32.19 -38.59 -16.54
N ILE A 58 33.27 -39.32 -16.23
CA ILE A 58 34.31 -39.69 -17.19
C ILE A 58 33.75 -40.63 -18.27
N ALA A 59 32.86 -41.57 -17.92
CA ALA A 59 32.19 -42.43 -18.90
C ALA A 59 31.23 -41.65 -19.83
N LEU A 60 30.54 -40.63 -19.32
CA LEU A 60 29.69 -39.72 -20.11
C LEU A 60 30.51 -38.82 -21.04
N LEU A 61 31.68 -38.35 -20.59
CA LEU A 61 32.64 -37.57 -21.38
C LEU A 61 33.32 -38.42 -22.49
N ILE A 62 33.55 -39.71 -22.25
CA ILE A 62 34.08 -40.62 -23.28
C ILE A 62 33.03 -40.92 -24.36
N ILE A 63 31.73 -40.89 -24.01
CA ILE A 63 30.61 -41.09 -24.95
C ILE A 63 30.30 -39.81 -25.76
N SER A 64 30.65 -38.61 -25.28
CA SER A 64 30.31 -37.33 -25.92
C SER A 64 31.16 -36.94 -27.13
N ARG A 65 32.17 -37.74 -27.51
CA ARG A 65 33.02 -37.45 -28.70
C ARG A 65 32.35 -37.62 -30.07
N ARG A 66 31.04 -37.91 -30.17
CA ARG A 66 30.33 -38.03 -31.46
C ARG A 66 28.87 -37.55 -31.40
N SER A 67 28.63 -36.26 -31.61
CA SER A 67 27.68 -35.70 -32.61
C SER A 67 27.31 -34.24 -32.28
N GLN A 68 27.67 -33.33 -33.18
CA GLN A 68 27.46 -31.87 -33.07
C GLN A 68 26.01 -31.41 -33.30
N ALA A 69 25.02 -32.32 -33.24
CA ALA A 69 23.60 -31.97 -33.33
C ALA A 69 22.95 -31.65 -31.95
N ALA A 70 23.65 -31.94 -30.86
CA ALA A 70 23.11 -31.81 -29.49
C ALA A 70 23.06 -30.36 -28.96
N ALA A 71 23.81 -29.41 -29.55
CA ALA A 71 23.91 -28.06 -29.01
C ALA A 71 22.59 -27.27 -29.11
N ALA A 72 21.85 -27.39 -30.22
CA ALA A 72 20.57 -26.71 -30.40
C ALA A 72 19.47 -27.32 -29.49
N ASP A 73 19.51 -28.64 -29.27
CA ASP A 73 18.58 -29.34 -28.39
C ASP A 73 18.84 -29.08 -26.90
N ILE A 74 20.10 -28.87 -26.52
CA ILE A 74 20.49 -28.45 -25.16
C ILE A 74 20.02 -27.01 -24.88
N LEU A 75 20.21 -26.08 -25.82
CA LEU A 75 19.72 -24.69 -25.70
C LEU A 75 18.19 -24.60 -25.65
N LEU A 76 17.49 -25.45 -26.41
CA LEU A 76 16.03 -25.58 -26.34
C LEU A 76 15.53 -26.24 -25.05
N ALA A 77 16.33 -27.11 -24.43
CA ALA A 77 16.02 -27.73 -23.14
C ALA A 77 16.19 -26.76 -21.97
N ILE A 78 17.18 -25.86 -22.03
CA ILE A 78 17.43 -24.80 -21.04
C ILE A 78 16.36 -23.70 -21.09
N ALA A 79 15.89 -23.33 -22.28
CA ALA A 79 14.86 -22.29 -22.45
C ALA A 79 13.45 -22.68 -21.94
N GLY A 80 13.24 -23.95 -21.56
CA GLY A 80 11.99 -24.45 -21.02
C GLY A 80 10.80 -24.45 -22.01
N PRO A 81 9.68 -25.12 -21.66
CA PRO A 81 8.51 -25.25 -22.55
C PRO A 81 7.80 -23.92 -22.85
N GLN A 82 7.97 -22.91 -21.99
CA GLN A 82 7.31 -21.58 -22.04
C GLN A 82 7.88 -20.61 -23.09
N ALA A 83 9.05 -20.89 -23.68
CA ALA A 83 9.66 -19.97 -24.65
C ALA A 83 8.78 -19.74 -25.90
N GLY A 84 8.60 -18.46 -26.26
CA GLY A 84 7.74 -18.03 -27.37
C GLY A 84 8.24 -18.47 -28.74
N LYS A 85 7.36 -18.54 -29.74
CA LYS A 85 7.69 -19.00 -31.12
C LYS A 85 8.80 -18.18 -31.78
N ARG A 86 9.00 -16.92 -31.39
CA ARG A 86 10.03 -16.01 -31.91
C ARG A 86 11.41 -16.33 -31.31
N GLN A 87 11.49 -16.52 -30.00
CA GLN A 87 12.69 -17.00 -29.28
C GLN A 87 13.14 -18.38 -29.78
N LYS A 88 12.22 -19.35 -29.89
CA LYS A 88 12.55 -20.68 -30.42
C LYS A 88 13.08 -20.65 -31.86
N ARG A 89 12.68 -19.65 -32.67
CA ARG A 89 13.20 -19.44 -34.02
C ARG A 89 14.59 -18.79 -34.03
N LEU A 90 14.82 -17.84 -33.12
CA LEU A 90 16.11 -17.17 -32.94
C LEU A 90 17.17 -18.17 -32.47
N ILE A 91 16.83 -19.02 -31.48
CA ILE A 91 17.70 -20.04 -30.91
C ILE A 91 18.10 -21.09 -31.98
N ARG A 92 17.16 -21.50 -32.84
CA ARG A 92 17.49 -22.36 -33.98
C ARG A 92 18.38 -21.69 -35.01
N GLY A 93 18.10 -20.43 -35.35
CA GLY A 93 18.93 -19.65 -36.29
C GLY A 93 20.37 -19.47 -35.79
N LEU A 94 20.54 -19.25 -34.49
CA LEU A 94 21.85 -19.19 -33.82
C LEU A 94 22.57 -20.54 -33.84
N GLY A 95 21.87 -21.63 -33.54
CA GLY A 95 22.44 -22.99 -33.63
C GLY A 95 22.89 -23.36 -35.05
N ASP A 96 22.13 -22.97 -36.06
CA ASP A 96 22.43 -23.24 -37.47
C ASP A 96 23.61 -22.38 -37.99
N ASP A 97 23.74 -21.12 -37.56
CA ASP A 97 24.88 -20.25 -37.94
C ASP A 97 26.18 -20.68 -37.23
N LEU A 98 26.08 -21.14 -35.98
CA LEU A 98 27.21 -21.73 -35.25
C LEU A 98 27.67 -23.04 -35.90
N HIS A 99 26.72 -23.87 -36.35
CA HIS A 99 26.99 -25.11 -37.08
C HIS A 99 27.66 -24.84 -38.44
N ALA A 100 27.18 -23.86 -39.20
CA ALA A 100 27.76 -23.49 -40.50
C ALA A 100 29.21 -22.98 -40.38
N ARG A 101 29.55 -22.28 -39.29
CA ARG A 101 30.90 -21.75 -39.04
C ARG A 101 31.88 -22.79 -38.49
N THR A 102 31.40 -23.72 -37.66
CA THR A 102 32.21 -24.83 -37.12
C THR A 102 32.53 -25.91 -38.17
N VAL A 103 31.64 -26.18 -39.11
CA VAL A 103 31.91 -27.07 -40.26
C VAL A 103 32.96 -26.47 -41.21
N LYS A 104 33.05 -25.14 -41.29
CA LYS A 104 34.03 -24.43 -42.13
C LYS A 104 35.44 -24.40 -41.52
N ALA A 105 35.54 -24.42 -40.20
CA ALA A 105 36.79 -24.50 -39.44
C ALA A 105 37.08 -25.97 -39.07
N GLY A 106 37.42 -26.77 -40.07
CA GLY A 106 37.71 -28.19 -39.88
C GLY A 106 38.82 -28.44 -38.86
N GLY A 107 38.50 -29.12 -37.76
CA GLY A 107 39.42 -29.97 -37.01
C GLY A 107 40.26 -29.36 -35.88
N GLU A 108 40.36 -28.04 -35.73
CA GLU A 108 41.31 -27.41 -34.77
C GLU A 108 40.66 -26.50 -33.71
N LEU A 109 39.49 -26.89 -33.19
CA LEU A 109 38.76 -26.14 -32.14
C LEU A 109 38.70 -26.88 -30.80
N ALA A 110 39.59 -27.85 -30.58
CA ALA A 110 39.64 -28.64 -29.35
C ALA A 110 40.51 -28.02 -28.22
N ASP A 111 41.33 -27.01 -28.53
CA ASP A 111 42.36 -26.50 -27.59
C ASP A 111 42.06 -25.09 -27.03
N ALA A 112 40.82 -24.58 -27.15
CA ALA A 112 40.46 -23.22 -26.71
C ALA A 112 39.12 -23.15 -25.94
N TRP A 113 38.90 -24.09 -25.00
CA TRP A 113 37.69 -24.17 -24.19
C TRP A 113 38.04 -24.29 -22.71
N ASP A 114 38.30 -23.17 -22.04
CA ASP A 114 38.22 -23.11 -20.58
C ASP A 114 36.85 -22.54 -20.22
N VAL A 115 35.91 -23.43 -19.89
CA VAL A 115 34.55 -23.10 -19.49
C VAL A 115 34.55 -22.93 -17.96
N PHE A 116 34.33 -21.71 -17.47
CA PHE A 116 33.99 -21.47 -16.07
C PHE A 116 32.52 -21.84 -15.86
N ALA A 117 32.27 -23.10 -15.53
CA ALA A 117 30.94 -23.61 -15.16
C ALA A 117 30.89 -23.83 -13.65
N ASP A 118 30.52 -22.78 -12.91
CA ASP A 118 30.03 -22.92 -11.53
C ASP A 118 29.22 -21.66 -11.13
N SER A 119 28.16 -21.37 -11.89
CA SER A 119 26.96 -20.64 -11.45
C SER A 119 25.94 -20.64 -12.60
N ASP A 120 24.66 -20.42 -12.31
CA ASP A 120 23.54 -20.37 -13.29
C ASP A 120 23.64 -19.20 -14.31
N ALA A 121 24.83 -18.63 -14.45
CA ALA A 121 25.21 -17.49 -15.27
C ALA A 121 26.28 -17.95 -16.28
N SER A 122 25.93 -18.10 -17.56
CA SER A 122 26.90 -18.50 -18.58
C SER A 122 27.57 -17.29 -19.22
N LEU A 123 28.60 -16.74 -18.57
CA LEU A 123 29.50 -15.78 -19.20
C LEU A 123 30.45 -16.52 -20.16
N MET A 124 30.34 -16.28 -21.47
CA MET A 124 31.23 -16.88 -22.47
C MET A 124 32.27 -15.87 -22.97
N VAL A 125 33.54 -16.18 -22.69
CA VAL A 125 34.70 -15.45 -23.19
C VAL A 125 35.33 -16.28 -24.31
N TRP A 126 35.28 -15.81 -25.56
CA TRP A 126 35.78 -16.57 -26.72
C TRP A 126 36.96 -15.86 -27.41
N ARG A 127 38.05 -16.61 -27.64
CA ARG A 127 39.26 -16.15 -28.34
C ARG A 127 39.51 -16.98 -29.61
N PRO A 128 39.26 -16.47 -30.82
CA PRO A 128 39.75 -17.09 -32.05
C PRO A 128 41.22 -16.73 -32.30
N LYS A 129 41.91 -17.55 -33.11
CA LYS A 129 43.33 -17.41 -33.49
C LYS A 129 43.63 -16.19 -34.39
N ASP A 130 42.61 -15.50 -34.92
CA ASP A 130 42.73 -14.47 -35.97
C ASP A 130 42.30 -13.06 -35.50
N ASP A 131 42.71 -12.64 -34.29
CA ASP A 131 42.70 -11.24 -33.82
C ASP A 131 41.35 -10.47 -33.81
N ILE A 132 40.20 -11.15 -33.74
CA ILE A 132 38.91 -10.48 -33.40
C ILE A 132 38.28 -11.18 -32.20
N GLY A 133 38.40 -10.56 -31.03
CA GLY A 133 37.75 -11.02 -29.79
C GLY A 133 36.28 -10.58 -29.72
N CYS A 134 35.39 -11.49 -29.29
CA CYS A 134 34.01 -11.16 -28.95
C CYS A 134 33.74 -11.59 -27.51
N LEU A 135 33.38 -10.64 -26.64
CA LEU A 135 32.75 -10.95 -25.35
C LEU A 135 31.27 -11.16 -25.61
N MET A 136 30.79 -12.41 -25.53
CA MET A 136 29.35 -12.69 -25.57
C MET A 136 28.85 -12.86 -24.14
N ILE A 137 28.20 -11.80 -23.65
CA ILE A 137 27.31 -11.89 -22.49
C ILE A 137 26.02 -12.53 -23.04
N ALA A 138 25.95 -13.86 -23.01
CA ALA A 138 24.76 -14.58 -23.47
C ALA A 138 23.67 -14.48 -22.39
N ASP A 139 22.51 -13.92 -22.76
CA ASP A 139 21.23 -13.86 -22.02
C ASP A 139 21.35 -14.11 -20.51
N MET A 140 21.62 -13.05 -19.77
CA MET A 140 21.51 -12.99 -18.31
C MET A 140 20.20 -12.28 -17.98
N PRO A 141 19.12 -12.99 -17.61
CA PRO A 141 17.83 -12.36 -17.31
C PRO A 141 17.93 -11.31 -16.19
N TRP A 142 18.85 -11.50 -15.24
CA TRP A 142 19.07 -10.60 -14.11
C TRP A 142 19.84 -9.30 -14.46
N LEU A 143 20.48 -9.23 -15.63
CA LEU A 143 21.04 -7.97 -16.13
C LEU A 143 19.94 -6.93 -16.42
N ALA A 144 18.68 -7.40 -16.55
CA ALA A 144 17.47 -6.58 -16.61
C ALA A 144 16.87 -6.28 -15.21
N GLU A 145 17.36 -6.93 -14.14
CA GLU A 145 16.93 -6.72 -12.74
C GLU A 145 17.91 -5.84 -11.94
N LEU A 146 19.12 -5.58 -12.49
CA LEU A 146 19.97 -4.46 -12.06
C LEU A 146 19.26 -3.14 -12.42
N PRO A 147 19.44 -2.06 -11.64
CA PRO A 147 18.76 -0.78 -11.86
C PRO A 147 19.34 -0.05 -13.09
N TRP A 148 19.03 -0.55 -14.28
CA TRP A 148 19.37 0.02 -15.58
C TRP A 148 18.07 0.35 -16.34
N PRO A 149 17.95 1.50 -17.03
CA PRO A 149 17.04 1.61 -18.17
C PRO A 149 17.69 0.99 -19.42
N PRO A 150 16.90 0.49 -20.39
CA PRO A 150 17.32 -0.53 -21.32
C PRO A 150 18.01 0.07 -22.53
N ARG A 151 19.34 0.01 -22.57
CA ARG A 151 20.04 -0.15 -23.84
C ARG A 151 20.37 -1.63 -23.96
N GLN A 152 19.75 -2.28 -24.95
CA GLN A 152 20.12 -3.63 -25.40
C GLN A 152 21.64 -3.80 -25.30
N PRO A 153 22.15 -4.98 -24.87
CA PRO A 153 23.57 -5.25 -24.88
C PRO A 153 24.06 -5.14 -26.33
N GLN A 154 24.53 -3.96 -26.71
CA GLN A 154 25.29 -3.81 -27.94
C GLN A 154 26.53 -4.63 -27.69
N ALA A 155 26.74 -5.65 -28.52
CA ALA A 155 27.98 -6.39 -28.54
C ALA A 155 29.12 -5.37 -28.52
N LEU A 156 29.87 -5.31 -27.42
CA LEU A 156 31.07 -4.50 -27.34
C LEU A 156 32.03 -5.14 -28.34
N ALA A 157 32.12 -4.55 -29.53
CA ALA A 157 33.17 -4.89 -30.47
C ALA A 157 34.47 -4.39 -29.84
N LEU A 158 35.11 -5.27 -29.08
CA LEU A 158 36.39 -4.97 -28.45
C LEU A 158 37.42 -4.85 -29.59
N PRO A 159 38.10 -3.69 -29.74
CA PRO A 159 39.25 -3.61 -30.65
C PRO A 159 40.30 -4.64 -30.22
N GLU A 160 41.17 -5.07 -31.13
CA GLU A 160 42.28 -6.02 -30.90
C GLU A 160 42.93 -5.83 -29.51
N LEU A 161 42.48 -6.62 -28.54
CA LEU A 161 42.97 -6.55 -27.16
C LEU A 161 44.26 -7.37 -27.06
N PRO A 162 45.34 -6.82 -26.46
CA PRO A 162 46.57 -7.56 -26.20
C PRO A 162 46.30 -8.86 -25.42
N VAL A 163 47.16 -9.86 -25.56
CA VAL A 163 47.03 -11.16 -24.87
C VAL A 163 46.86 -11.01 -23.35
N ASP A 164 47.48 -9.99 -22.77
CA ASP A 164 47.47 -9.69 -21.34
C ASP A 164 46.13 -9.11 -20.85
N ALA A 165 45.29 -8.55 -21.74
CA ALA A 165 43.99 -7.98 -21.41
C ALA A 165 42.88 -9.05 -21.22
N TRP A 166 43.11 -10.30 -21.68
CA TRP A 166 42.15 -11.39 -21.52
C TRP A 166 42.13 -11.96 -20.09
N GLU A 167 43.27 -11.97 -19.40
CA GLU A 167 43.34 -12.35 -17.98
C GLU A 167 42.62 -11.32 -17.11
N GLU A 168 42.82 -10.03 -17.40
CA GLU A 168 42.11 -8.94 -16.74
C GLU A 168 40.60 -8.96 -17.00
N LEU A 169 40.15 -9.33 -18.21
CA LEU A 169 38.72 -9.53 -18.48
C LEU A 169 38.10 -10.64 -17.62
N GLY A 170 38.84 -11.72 -17.37
CA GLY A 170 38.41 -12.80 -16.47
C GLY A 170 38.31 -12.34 -15.01
N VAL A 171 39.29 -11.57 -14.53
CA VAL A 171 39.28 -10.97 -13.18
C VAL A 171 38.15 -9.93 -13.05
N PHE A 172 37.91 -9.15 -14.09
CA PHE A 172 36.79 -8.19 -14.13
C PHE A 172 35.43 -8.89 -14.03
N ALA A 173 35.24 -9.98 -14.77
CA ALA A 173 34.05 -10.82 -14.67
C ALA A 173 33.84 -11.44 -13.28
N GLN A 174 34.91 -11.89 -12.62
CA GLN A 174 34.83 -12.42 -11.25
C GLN A 174 34.36 -11.37 -10.25
N GLY A 175 34.81 -10.12 -10.39
CA GLY A 175 34.31 -9.02 -9.57
C GLY A 175 32.82 -8.73 -9.80
N LEU A 176 32.33 -8.83 -11.04
CA LEU A 176 30.88 -8.67 -11.33
C LEU A 176 30.04 -9.76 -10.68
N ILE A 177 30.53 -11.00 -10.69
CA ILE A 177 29.87 -12.13 -10.02
C ILE A 177 29.85 -11.93 -8.50
N ALA A 178 30.96 -11.49 -7.90
CA ALA A 178 31.04 -11.21 -6.47
C ALA A 178 30.09 -10.08 -6.06
N LEU A 179 30.02 -8.99 -6.85
CA LEU A 179 29.08 -7.90 -6.59
C LEU A 179 27.63 -8.39 -6.64
N HIS A 180 27.28 -9.25 -7.60
CA HIS A 180 25.96 -9.84 -7.72
C HIS A 180 25.60 -10.76 -6.53
N ALA A 181 26.59 -11.46 -5.97
CA ALA A 181 26.41 -12.27 -4.76
C ALA A 181 26.23 -11.43 -3.47
N GLY A 182 26.25 -10.10 -3.56
CA GLY A 182 26.26 -9.19 -2.41
C GLY A 182 27.63 -9.08 -1.73
N GLU A 183 28.68 -9.62 -2.34
CA GLU A 183 30.05 -9.62 -1.82
C GLU A 183 30.84 -8.44 -2.37
N ALA A 184 30.34 -7.22 -2.13
CA ALA A 184 30.88 -6.01 -2.71
C ALA A 184 32.34 -5.71 -2.30
N GLU A 185 32.75 -6.06 -1.08
CA GLU A 185 34.16 -5.97 -0.66
C GLU A 185 35.09 -6.89 -1.47
N GLN A 186 34.59 -8.09 -1.81
CA GLN A 186 35.31 -9.03 -2.64
C GLN A 186 35.38 -8.53 -4.09
N ALA A 187 34.30 -7.96 -4.62
CA ALA A 187 34.29 -7.32 -5.92
C ALA A 187 35.33 -6.18 -6.01
N LEU A 188 35.35 -5.29 -5.02
CA LEU A 188 36.32 -4.19 -4.91
C LEU A 188 37.76 -4.69 -4.84
N THR A 189 38.01 -5.72 -4.03
CA THR A 189 39.34 -6.35 -3.94
C THR A 189 39.77 -6.94 -5.26
N THR A 190 38.85 -7.60 -5.97
CA THR A 190 39.11 -8.24 -7.26
C THR A 190 39.40 -7.20 -8.34
N TRP A 191 38.62 -6.12 -8.40
CA TRP A 191 38.83 -5.05 -9.37
C TRP A 191 40.00 -4.13 -9.05
N GLY A 192 40.42 -4.01 -7.79
CA GLY A 192 41.61 -3.27 -7.39
C GLY A 192 42.92 -3.84 -7.94
N ALA A 193 42.88 -5.07 -8.45
CA ALA A 193 44.02 -5.73 -9.11
C ALA A 193 44.14 -5.44 -10.62
N LEU A 194 43.13 -4.80 -11.24
CA LEU A 194 43.10 -4.53 -12.68
C LEU A 194 43.94 -3.28 -13.03
N GLN A 195 44.80 -3.38 -14.04
CA GLN A 195 45.66 -2.27 -14.47
C GLN A 195 45.29 -1.74 -15.86
N SER A 196 45.01 -2.62 -16.82
CA SER A 196 44.65 -2.24 -18.20
C SER A 196 43.17 -1.90 -18.37
N LEU A 197 42.29 -2.47 -17.54
CA LEU A 197 40.85 -2.18 -17.49
C LEU A 197 40.45 -1.18 -16.40
N ALA A 198 41.42 -0.45 -15.82
CA ALA A 198 41.19 0.43 -14.66
C ALA A 198 40.05 1.45 -14.89
N ASP A 199 39.95 2.03 -16.10
CA ASP A 199 38.89 2.99 -16.43
C ASP A 199 37.49 2.33 -16.50
N THR A 200 37.43 1.08 -16.96
CA THR A 200 36.18 0.32 -17.06
C THR A 200 35.76 -0.22 -15.70
N SER A 201 36.71 -0.68 -14.88
CA SER A 201 36.44 -1.17 -13.54
C SER A 201 36.07 -0.07 -12.56
N ALA A 202 36.49 1.17 -12.79
CA ALA A 202 36.18 2.31 -11.92
C ALA A 202 34.67 2.57 -11.76
N ILE A 203 33.86 2.43 -12.83
CA ILE A 203 32.40 2.60 -12.76
C ILE A 203 31.78 1.53 -11.86
N TRP A 204 32.23 0.29 -11.99
CA TRP A 204 31.72 -0.84 -11.22
C TRP A 204 32.20 -0.83 -9.76
N GLN A 205 33.42 -0.34 -9.50
CA GLN A 205 33.88 -0.07 -8.15
C GLN A 205 32.98 0.98 -7.46
N GLY A 206 32.56 2.03 -8.17
CA GLY A 206 31.57 2.99 -7.67
C GLY A 206 30.25 2.32 -7.26
N LEU A 207 29.70 1.44 -8.11
CA LEU A 207 28.47 0.69 -7.81
C LEU A 207 28.65 -0.26 -6.62
N ALA A 208 29.82 -0.89 -6.48
CA ALA A 208 30.13 -1.69 -5.30
C ALA A 208 30.19 -0.87 -4.01
N TRP A 209 30.75 0.33 -4.05
CA TRP A 209 30.73 1.23 -2.88
C TRP A 209 29.32 1.65 -2.50
N GLU A 210 28.43 1.90 -3.46
CA GLU A 210 27.01 2.16 -3.18
C GLU A 210 26.33 0.98 -2.49
N SER A 211 26.61 -0.26 -2.93
CA SER A 211 26.04 -1.47 -2.29
C SER A 211 26.54 -1.69 -0.86
N LEU A 212 27.67 -1.08 -0.49
CA LEU A 212 28.20 -1.01 0.87
C LEU A 212 27.76 0.24 1.63
N GLU A 213 26.82 1.02 1.08
CA GLU A 213 26.35 2.31 1.62
C GLU A 213 27.45 3.37 1.82
N ASN A 214 28.61 3.23 1.16
CA ASN A 214 29.70 4.20 1.23
C ASN A 214 29.61 5.24 0.11
N LEU A 215 28.58 6.06 0.19
CA LEU A 215 28.18 7.00 -0.87
C LEU A 215 29.21 8.11 -1.14
N GLU A 216 29.96 8.56 -0.13
CA GLU A 216 31.02 9.57 -0.30
C GLU A 216 32.15 9.04 -1.18
N THR A 217 32.58 7.79 -0.93
CA THR A 217 33.63 7.14 -1.71
C THR A 217 33.16 6.89 -3.14
N ALA A 218 31.93 6.40 -3.32
CA ALA A 218 31.33 6.23 -4.64
C ALA A 218 31.28 7.54 -5.44
N ARG A 219 30.85 8.65 -4.81
CA ARG A 219 30.81 9.98 -5.41
C ARG A 219 32.19 10.44 -5.87
N ASP A 220 33.20 10.32 -5.01
CA ASP A 220 34.57 10.75 -5.33
C ASP A 220 35.13 9.94 -6.52
N TRP A 221 34.79 8.65 -6.60
CA TRP A 221 35.09 7.82 -7.76
C TRP A 221 34.42 8.33 -9.04
N TYR A 222 33.11 8.52 -9.05
CA TYR A 222 32.40 8.98 -10.25
C TYR A 222 32.82 10.39 -10.69
N THR A 223 33.27 11.23 -9.77
CA THR A 223 33.81 12.57 -10.09
C THR A 223 35.04 12.50 -10.99
N SER A 224 35.79 11.39 -10.95
CA SER A 224 36.98 11.20 -11.78
C SER A 224 36.68 10.76 -13.23
N SER A 225 35.43 10.46 -13.57
CA SER A 225 35.00 9.94 -14.87
C SER A 225 33.94 10.83 -15.53
N ASP A 226 34.09 11.11 -16.84
CA ASP A 226 33.16 11.97 -17.60
C ASP A 226 32.17 11.19 -18.49
N THR A 227 32.02 9.88 -18.24
CA THR A 227 31.05 9.07 -18.98
C THR A 227 29.62 9.46 -18.63
N ALA A 228 28.67 9.21 -19.53
CA ALA A 228 27.25 9.49 -19.27
C ALA A 228 26.73 8.71 -18.05
N GLU A 229 27.18 7.46 -17.89
CA GLU A 229 26.85 6.59 -16.76
C GLU A 229 27.47 7.07 -15.44
N ALA A 230 28.73 7.53 -15.46
CA ALA A 230 29.34 8.14 -14.27
C ALA A 230 28.62 9.42 -13.85
N ARG A 231 28.20 10.27 -14.81
CA ARG A 231 27.41 11.48 -14.52
C ARG A 231 26.05 11.16 -13.92
N PHE A 232 25.38 10.12 -14.40
CA PHE A 232 24.12 9.63 -13.84
C PHE A 232 24.29 9.13 -12.40
N ASN A 233 25.26 8.24 -12.15
CA ASN A 233 25.50 7.70 -10.82
C ASN A 233 26.02 8.77 -9.85
N LEU A 234 26.84 9.71 -10.30
CA LEU A 234 27.27 10.87 -9.52
C LEU A 234 26.05 11.69 -9.05
N ALA A 235 25.11 11.99 -9.94
CA ALA A 235 23.88 12.70 -9.60
C ALA A 235 23.05 11.95 -8.54
N ARG A 236 22.97 10.62 -8.67
CA ARG A 236 22.31 9.74 -7.71
C ARG A 236 23.02 9.75 -6.35
N CYS A 237 24.35 9.67 -6.29
CA CYS A 237 25.10 9.76 -5.03
C CYS A 237 24.83 11.08 -4.30
N HIS A 238 24.90 12.21 -5.00
CA HIS A 238 24.58 13.53 -4.42
C HIS A 238 23.13 13.58 -3.88
N THR A 239 22.18 12.98 -4.61
CA THR A 239 20.77 12.89 -4.18
C THR A 239 20.64 12.10 -2.87
N LEU A 240 21.27 10.93 -2.79
CA LEU A 240 21.22 10.04 -1.62
C LEU A 240 21.96 10.64 -0.42
N LEU A 241 23.00 11.45 -0.64
CA LEU A 241 23.72 12.21 0.40
C LEU A 241 22.96 13.46 0.88
N GLY A 242 21.87 13.85 0.22
CA GLY A 242 21.10 15.05 0.53
C GLY A 242 21.71 16.36 0.00
N GLU A 243 22.72 16.27 -0.86
CA GLU A 243 23.42 17.39 -1.52
C GLU A 243 22.57 17.91 -2.69
N THR A 244 21.50 18.63 -2.32
CA THR A 244 20.35 18.88 -3.20
C THR A 244 20.68 19.80 -4.37
N ASP A 245 21.47 20.85 -4.15
CA ASP A 245 21.80 21.83 -5.19
C ASP A 245 22.69 21.20 -6.28
N GLU A 246 23.71 20.44 -5.86
CA GLU A 246 24.59 19.69 -6.74
C GLU A 246 23.83 18.61 -7.53
N ALA A 247 22.95 17.86 -6.85
CA ALA A 247 22.10 16.86 -7.49
C ALA A 247 21.23 17.47 -8.60
N ILE A 248 20.59 18.62 -8.36
CA ILE A 248 19.75 19.30 -9.35
C ILE A 248 20.57 19.70 -10.58
N VAL A 249 21.77 20.24 -10.40
CA VAL A 249 22.64 20.63 -11.51
C VAL A 249 23.01 19.41 -12.36
N LEU A 250 23.39 18.30 -11.70
CA LEU A 250 23.80 17.08 -12.39
C LEU A 250 22.63 16.41 -13.13
N TRP A 251 21.45 16.31 -12.50
CA TRP A 251 20.25 15.76 -13.15
C TRP A 251 19.79 16.59 -14.35
N ASN A 252 19.84 17.92 -14.26
CA ASN A 252 19.58 18.78 -15.42
C ASN A 252 20.63 18.58 -16.53
N GLY A 253 21.88 18.30 -16.18
CA GLY A 253 22.92 17.93 -17.14
C GLY A 253 22.62 16.62 -17.87
N VAL A 254 22.08 15.61 -17.16
CA VAL A 254 21.64 14.35 -17.75
C VAL A 254 20.47 14.59 -18.71
N LEU A 255 19.44 15.33 -18.28
CA LEU A 255 18.27 15.66 -19.12
C LEU A 255 18.63 16.54 -20.32
N ALA A 256 19.64 17.42 -20.21
CA ALA A 256 20.12 18.20 -21.34
C ALA A 256 20.75 17.31 -22.43
N ALA A 257 21.38 16.20 -22.04
CA ALA A 257 21.94 15.22 -22.97
C ALA A 257 20.86 14.25 -23.51
N GLU A 258 19.93 13.82 -22.64
CA GLU A 258 18.86 12.86 -22.96
C GLU A 258 17.51 13.35 -22.39
N PRO A 259 16.78 14.22 -23.12
CA PRO A 259 15.58 14.89 -22.61
C PRO A 259 14.40 13.98 -22.24
N GLY A 260 14.37 12.75 -22.78
CA GLY A 260 13.33 11.76 -22.50
C GLY A 260 13.69 10.76 -21.41
N CYS A 261 14.82 10.94 -20.71
CA CYS A 261 15.29 10.03 -19.66
C CYS A 261 14.35 10.06 -18.46
N GLY A 262 13.54 9.01 -18.31
CA GLY A 262 12.56 8.87 -17.25
C GLY A 262 13.20 8.73 -15.88
N ALA A 263 14.26 7.92 -15.74
CA ALA A 263 14.98 7.82 -14.46
C ALA A 263 15.49 9.18 -13.94
N ALA A 264 16.11 10.01 -14.80
CA ALA A 264 16.57 11.35 -14.40
C ALA A 264 15.40 12.28 -14.06
N SER A 265 14.31 12.21 -14.83
CA SER A 265 13.08 12.96 -14.56
C SER A 265 12.44 12.56 -13.24
N TYR A 266 12.43 11.26 -12.92
CA TYR A 266 11.93 10.68 -11.68
C TYR A 266 12.69 11.22 -10.47
N TRP A 267 14.03 11.09 -10.47
CA TRP A 267 14.86 11.60 -9.36
C TRP A 267 14.74 13.11 -9.17
N LEU A 268 14.74 13.88 -10.25
CA LEU A 268 14.56 15.33 -10.16
C LEU A 268 13.14 15.72 -9.70
N GLY A 269 12.13 14.96 -10.12
CA GLY A 269 10.75 15.09 -9.66
C GLY A 269 10.60 14.80 -8.16
N THR A 270 11.26 13.76 -7.64
CA THR A 270 11.27 13.48 -6.19
C THR A 270 11.94 14.60 -5.41
N ILE A 271 13.07 15.13 -5.89
CA ILE A 271 13.74 16.27 -5.25
C ILE A 271 12.82 17.49 -5.20
N TYR A 272 12.14 17.83 -6.31
CA TYR A 272 11.22 18.96 -6.31
C TYR A 272 9.98 18.74 -5.45
N ARG A 273 9.47 17.50 -5.34
CA ARG A 273 8.40 17.15 -4.39
C ARG A 273 8.86 17.44 -2.96
N ASP A 274 10.04 16.99 -2.58
CA ASP A 274 10.57 17.11 -1.22
C ASP A 274 10.90 18.58 -0.87
N LEU A 275 11.29 19.39 -1.86
CA LEU A 275 11.43 20.84 -1.73
C LEU A 275 10.09 21.61 -1.66
N GLY A 276 8.95 20.92 -1.73
CA GLY A 276 7.62 21.56 -1.71
C GLY A 276 7.29 22.32 -3.00
N ARG A 277 7.84 21.90 -4.14
CA ARG A 277 7.63 22.49 -5.47
C ARG A 277 6.88 21.53 -6.41
N PRO A 278 5.61 21.19 -6.10
CA PRO A 278 4.87 20.15 -6.81
C PRO A 278 4.64 20.46 -8.29
N GLN A 279 4.49 21.73 -8.67
CA GLN A 279 4.31 22.11 -10.08
C GLN A 279 5.57 21.84 -10.90
N ASP A 280 6.74 22.17 -10.36
CA ASP A 280 8.02 21.94 -11.04
C ASP A 280 8.32 20.44 -11.13
N ALA A 281 7.98 19.69 -10.07
CA ALA A 281 8.07 18.23 -10.08
C ALA A 281 7.19 17.60 -11.17
N VAL A 282 5.93 17.99 -11.30
CA VAL A 282 5.06 17.42 -12.36
C VAL A 282 5.57 17.83 -13.75
N ASN A 283 6.02 19.07 -13.94
CA ASN A 283 6.52 19.54 -15.23
C ASN A 283 7.76 18.78 -15.70
N ILE A 284 8.66 18.39 -14.78
CA ILE A 284 9.88 17.65 -15.14
C ILE A 284 9.60 16.18 -15.45
N LEU A 285 8.51 15.61 -14.94
CA LEU A 285 8.12 14.20 -15.16
C LEU A 285 7.42 13.97 -16.52
N GLN A 286 6.70 14.96 -17.04
CA GLN A 286 5.91 14.82 -18.27
C GLN A 286 6.69 14.46 -19.56
N PRO A 287 7.94 14.93 -19.77
CA PRO A 287 8.68 14.62 -20.99
C PRO A 287 9.23 13.18 -21.06
N ALA A 288 9.14 12.40 -19.97
CA ALA A 288 9.64 11.02 -19.94
C ALA A 288 8.93 10.16 -21.00
N SER A 289 9.72 9.45 -21.81
CA SER A 289 9.22 8.68 -22.95
C SER A 289 9.90 7.33 -23.15
N ASP A 290 10.80 6.97 -22.24
CA ASP A 290 11.47 5.67 -22.19
C ASP A 290 10.68 4.70 -21.30
N ASP A 291 11.28 3.54 -21.01
CA ASP A 291 10.63 2.47 -20.25
C ASP A 291 10.33 2.86 -18.79
N ASP A 292 10.93 3.95 -18.28
CA ASP A 292 10.67 4.52 -16.95
C ASP A 292 9.51 5.54 -16.94
N ALA A 293 8.94 5.86 -18.10
CA ALA A 293 7.81 6.79 -18.21
C ALA A 293 6.61 6.40 -17.33
N PRO A 294 6.20 5.11 -17.18
CA PRO A 294 5.10 4.73 -16.29
C PRO A 294 5.36 5.12 -14.83
N ALA A 295 6.59 4.92 -14.34
CA ALA A 295 6.98 5.31 -12.98
C ALA A 295 6.94 6.83 -12.80
N CYS A 296 7.32 7.60 -13.82
CA CYS A 296 7.20 9.07 -13.81
C CYS A 296 5.75 9.53 -13.74
N TRP A 297 4.85 8.91 -14.52
CA TRP A 297 3.42 9.20 -14.50
C TRP A 297 2.78 8.81 -13.17
N ALA A 298 3.17 7.67 -12.58
CA ALA A 298 2.73 7.25 -11.26
C ALA A 298 3.15 8.25 -10.16
N LEU A 299 4.41 8.69 -10.18
CA LEU A 299 4.91 9.71 -9.25
C LEU A 299 4.20 11.06 -9.44
N ALA A 300 3.94 11.47 -10.68
CA ALA A 300 3.15 12.67 -10.95
C ALA A 300 1.73 12.55 -10.37
N GLY A 301 1.13 11.35 -10.49
CA GLY A 301 -0.15 11.02 -9.85
C GLY A 301 -0.11 11.18 -8.33
N ASP A 302 0.92 10.63 -7.68
CA ASP A 302 1.13 10.75 -6.23
C ASP A 302 1.24 12.23 -5.80
N ILE A 303 2.09 13.01 -6.48
CA ILE A 303 2.31 14.44 -6.18
C ILE A 303 1.03 15.26 -6.36
N LEU A 304 0.27 15.01 -7.43
CA LEU A 304 -0.99 15.70 -7.69
C LEU A 304 -2.05 15.33 -6.63
N GLY A 305 -2.03 14.09 -6.15
CA GLY A 305 -2.84 13.62 -5.03
C GLY A 305 -2.50 14.32 -3.72
N ASP A 306 -1.21 14.48 -3.42
CA ASP A 306 -0.74 15.18 -2.21
C ASP A 306 -1.21 16.65 -2.15
N VAL A 307 -1.29 17.31 -3.31
CA VAL A 307 -1.83 18.68 -3.43
C VAL A 307 -3.36 18.73 -3.52
N GLY A 308 -4.03 17.56 -3.59
CA GLY A 308 -5.48 17.42 -3.63
C GLY A 308 -6.09 17.66 -5.02
N VAL A 309 -5.29 17.64 -6.09
CA VAL A 309 -5.75 17.84 -7.48
C VAL A 309 -6.10 16.49 -8.11
N TRP A 310 -7.09 15.82 -7.53
CA TRP A 310 -7.45 14.43 -7.83
C TRP A 310 -7.80 14.15 -9.30
N GLY A 311 -8.38 15.12 -10.01
CA GLY A 311 -8.70 14.95 -11.43
C GLY A 311 -7.47 14.79 -12.33
N LEU A 312 -6.40 15.54 -12.04
CA LEU A 312 -5.13 15.39 -12.77
C LEU A 312 -4.38 14.15 -12.30
N ALA A 313 -4.43 13.84 -10.99
CA ALA A 313 -3.82 12.62 -10.45
C ALA A 313 -4.36 11.35 -11.14
N VAL A 314 -5.68 11.23 -11.25
CA VAL A 314 -6.37 10.16 -11.97
C VAL A 314 -5.95 10.08 -13.44
N THR A 315 -5.72 11.23 -14.09
CA THR A 315 -5.26 11.27 -15.48
C THR A 315 -3.82 10.75 -15.60
N ALA A 316 -2.93 11.14 -14.70
CA ALA A 316 -1.53 10.70 -14.68
C ALA A 316 -1.42 9.19 -14.42
N TYR A 317 -2.13 8.66 -13.42
CA TYR A 317 -2.17 7.21 -13.19
C TYR A 317 -2.73 6.43 -14.38
N LYS A 318 -3.74 6.97 -15.08
CA LYS A 318 -4.26 6.33 -16.29
C LYS A 318 -3.19 6.26 -17.40
N GLN A 319 -2.39 7.32 -17.57
CA GLN A 319 -1.27 7.31 -18.53
C GLN A 319 -0.16 6.32 -18.16
N ALA A 320 0.06 6.10 -16.86
CA ALA A 320 0.94 5.04 -16.38
C ALA A 320 0.37 3.65 -16.72
N LEU A 321 -0.92 3.42 -16.45
CA LEU A 321 -1.61 2.15 -16.70
C LEU A 321 -1.73 1.81 -18.19
N ASP A 322 -1.85 2.81 -19.08
CA ASP A 322 -1.84 2.58 -20.53
C ASP A 322 -0.53 1.92 -21.02
N GLN A 323 0.53 1.97 -20.20
CA GLN A 323 1.87 1.41 -20.50
C GLN A 323 2.25 0.24 -19.59
N ALA A 324 1.75 0.21 -18.35
CA ALA A 324 2.03 -0.80 -17.33
C ALA A 324 0.72 -1.32 -16.70
N ASP A 325 -0.09 -2.02 -17.49
CA ASP A 325 -1.42 -2.53 -17.09
C ASP A 325 -1.34 -3.73 -16.13
N ASP A 326 -0.18 -4.36 -16.03
CA ASP A 326 0.08 -5.52 -15.17
C ASP A 326 0.61 -5.16 -13.77
N ASP A 327 0.79 -3.87 -13.47
CA ASP A 327 1.23 -3.39 -12.16
C ASP A 327 0.03 -3.28 -11.19
N SER A 328 -0.07 -4.28 -10.30
CA SER A 328 -1.10 -4.35 -9.28
C SER A 328 -1.09 -3.16 -8.32
N GLU A 329 0.07 -2.64 -7.93
CA GLU A 329 0.20 -1.53 -6.98
C GLU A 329 -0.25 -0.21 -7.64
N LEU A 330 0.09 -0.02 -8.92
CA LEU A 330 -0.37 1.11 -9.71
C LEU A 330 -1.89 1.14 -9.83
N TRP A 331 -2.52 -0.01 -10.08
CA TRP A 331 -3.98 -0.15 -10.08
C TRP A 331 -4.61 0.21 -8.72
N ARG A 332 -3.97 -0.18 -7.60
CA ARG A 332 -4.45 0.20 -6.26
C ARG A 332 -4.36 1.71 -6.02
N ARG A 333 -3.24 2.34 -6.39
CA ARG A 333 -3.06 3.80 -6.28
C ARG A 333 -4.07 4.56 -7.14
N TYR A 334 -4.32 4.09 -8.36
CA TYR A 334 -5.34 4.61 -9.24
C TYR A 334 -6.75 4.52 -8.62
N GLY A 335 -7.10 3.37 -8.06
CA GLY A 335 -8.36 3.17 -7.35
C GLY A 335 -8.53 4.11 -6.15
N LYS A 336 -7.46 4.34 -5.37
CA LYS A 336 -7.46 5.31 -4.27
C LYS A 336 -7.68 6.74 -4.76
N ALA A 337 -7.08 7.13 -5.88
CA ALA A 337 -7.27 8.46 -6.45
C ALA A 337 -8.70 8.67 -6.98
N LEU A 338 -9.31 7.65 -7.57
CA LEU A 338 -10.72 7.67 -8.00
C LEU A 338 -11.69 7.83 -6.82
N GLU A 339 -11.41 7.15 -5.70
CA GLU A 339 -12.17 7.30 -4.45
C GLU A 339 -12.15 8.76 -3.96
N GLN A 340 -10.98 9.39 -3.91
CA GLN A 340 -10.85 10.78 -3.48
C GLN A 340 -11.51 11.78 -4.44
N GLN A 341 -11.61 11.42 -5.73
CA GLN A 341 -12.38 12.19 -6.72
C GLN A 341 -13.91 12.01 -6.56
N GLY A 342 -14.37 11.06 -5.75
CA GLY A 342 -15.78 10.72 -5.57
C GLY A 342 -16.33 9.74 -6.61
N ARG A 343 -15.48 9.12 -7.44
CA ARG A 343 -15.85 8.14 -8.48
C ARG A 343 -15.80 6.72 -7.92
N MET A 344 -16.66 6.48 -6.93
CA MET A 344 -16.56 5.30 -6.07
C MET A 344 -16.69 3.95 -6.80
N ARG A 345 -17.55 3.85 -7.82
CA ARG A 345 -17.73 2.61 -8.59
C ARG A 345 -16.49 2.24 -9.40
N GLU A 346 -15.90 3.21 -10.07
CA GLU A 346 -14.67 3.00 -10.85
C GLU A 346 -13.48 2.71 -9.94
N ALA A 347 -13.46 3.30 -8.72
CA ALA A 347 -12.46 2.98 -7.71
C ALA A 347 -12.50 1.50 -7.30
N ILE A 348 -13.70 0.95 -7.10
CA ILE A 348 -13.92 -0.46 -6.77
C ILE A 348 -13.48 -1.37 -7.93
N GLU A 349 -13.83 -1.04 -9.18
CA GLU A 349 -13.40 -1.81 -10.36
C GLU A 349 -11.86 -1.83 -10.49
N ALA A 350 -11.19 -0.70 -10.22
CA ALA A 350 -9.74 -0.60 -10.25
C ALA A 350 -9.07 -1.41 -9.12
N THR A 351 -9.60 -1.38 -7.90
CA THR A 351 -9.04 -2.15 -6.78
C THR A 351 -9.35 -3.64 -6.88
N GLU A 352 -10.49 -4.03 -7.45
CA GLU A 352 -10.77 -5.42 -7.83
C GLU A 352 -9.76 -5.92 -8.88
N HIS A 353 -9.46 -5.10 -9.89
CA HIS A 353 -8.44 -5.44 -10.88
C HIS A 353 -7.06 -5.63 -10.25
N SER A 354 -6.65 -4.72 -9.36
CA SER A 354 -5.42 -4.84 -8.55
C SER A 354 -5.36 -6.19 -7.80
N VAL A 355 -6.44 -6.57 -7.10
CA VAL A 355 -6.49 -7.85 -6.37
C VAL A 355 -6.42 -9.07 -7.29
N ASN A 356 -6.99 -8.98 -8.50
CA ASN A 356 -6.93 -10.06 -9.49
C ASN A 356 -5.53 -10.25 -10.09
N LEU A 357 -4.74 -9.18 -10.20
CA LEU A 357 -3.33 -9.23 -10.59
C LEU A 357 -2.48 -9.82 -9.47
N GLU A 358 -2.56 -9.22 -8.28
CA GLU A 358 -1.84 -9.67 -7.09
C GLU A 358 -2.71 -9.56 -5.83
N PRO A 359 -3.13 -10.69 -5.24
CA PRO A 359 -3.91 -10.69 -4.02
C PRO A 359 -2.99 -10.44 -2.80
N THR A 360 -2.81 -9.18 -2.42
CA THR A 360 -2.11 -8.77 -1.19
C THR A 360 -3.09 -8.32 -0.10
N ALA A 361 -2.66 -8.37 1.16
CA ALA A 361 -3.46 -7.87 2.28
C ALA A 361 -3.84 -6.38 2.10
N ALA A 362 -2.93 -5.56 1.57
CA ALA A 362 -3.16 -4.15 1.28
C ALA A 362 -4.24 -3.95 0.19
N ASN A 363 -4.15 -4.68 -0.93
CA ASN A 363 -5.09 -4.55 -2.05
C ASN A 363 -6.50 -4.99 -1.63
N MET A 364 -6.61 -6.13 -0.93
CA MET A 364 -7.88 -6.63 -0.41
C MET A 364 -8.52 -5.71 0.63
N THR A 365 -7.71 -5.14 1.53
CA THR A 365 -8.18 -4.19 2.54
C THR A 365 -8.71 -2.91 1.89
N GLN A 366 -8.01 -2.40 0.86
CA GLN A 366 -8.45 -1.23 0.10
C GLN A 366 -9.81 -1.49 -0.58
N TRP A 367 -9.96 -2.63 -1.26
CA TRP A 367 -11.21 -3.00 -1.92
C TRP A 367 -12.37 -3.17 -0.93
N GLY A 368 -12.16 -3.91 0.17
CA GLY A 368 -13.16 -4.10 1.22
C GLY A 368 -13.60 -2.78 1.85
N HIS A 369 -12.65 -1.87 2.12
CA HIS A 369 -12.95 -0.54 2.64
C HIS A 369 -13.83 0.28 1.68
N GLN A 370 -13.55 0.19 0.37
CA GLN A 370 -14.33 0.89 -0.65
C GLN A 370 -15.77 0.33 -0.76
N LEU A 371 -15.95 -0.99 -0.70
CA LEU A 371 -17.29 -1.59 -0.63
C LEU A 371 -18.05 -1.14 0.63
N GLY A 372 -17.37 -1.10 1.78
CA GLY A 372 -17.95 -0.64 3.04
C GLY A 372 -18.47 0.80 2.98
N GLN A 373 -17.70 1.72 2.39
CA GLN A 373 -18.15 3.11 2.20
C GLN A 373 -19.41 3.24 1.33
N MET A 374 -19.68 2.27 0.44
CA MET A 374 -20.93 2.18 -0.34
C MET A 374 -22.09 1.57 0.46
N GLY A 375 -21.85 1.15 1.70
CA GLY A 375 -22.80 0.45 2.56
C GLY A 375 -22.82 -1.08 2.37
N GLU A 376 -21.93 -1.63 1.54
CA GLU A 376 -21.86 -3.07 1.23
C GLU A 376 -20.94 -3.81 2.22
N TRP A 377 -21.19 -3.63 3.52
CA TRP A 377 -20.35 -4.17 4.58
C TRP A 377 -20.32 -5.70 4.62
N GLU A 378 -21.42 -6.38 4.27
CA GLU A 378 -21.45 -7.84 4.16
C GLU A 378 -20.54 -8.37 3.04
N ALA A 379 -20.43 -7.65 1.93
CA ALA A 379 -19.55 -8.01 0.82
C ALA A 379 -18.07 -7.73 1.14
N ALA A 380 -17.81 -6.72 1.98
CA ALA A 380 -16.46 -6.38 2.42
C ALA A 380 -15.84 -7.39 3.41
N LEU A 381 -16.65 -8.04 4.26
CA LEU A 381 -16.18 -9.00 5.27
C LEU A 381 -15.23 -10.09 4.75
N PRO A 382 -15.56 -10.86 3.68
CA PRO A 382 -14.67 -11.91 3.19
C PRO A 382 -13.33 -11.36 2.67
N LEU A 383 -13.29 -10.11 2.21
CA LEU A 383 -12.04 -9.47 1.77
C LEU A 383 -11.12 -9.18 2.95
N PHE A 384 -11.66 -8.69 4.07
CA PHE A 384 -10.88 -8.47 5.28
C PHE A 384 -10.42 -9.79 5.93
N GLU A 385 -11.27 -10.81 5.93
CA GLU A 385 -10.91 -12.15 6.39
C GLU A 385 -9.75 -12.71 5.55
N ARG A 386 -9.85 -12.61 4.22
CA ARG A 386 -8.79 -13.05 3.32
C ARG A 386 -7.52 -12.21 3.43
N ALA A 387 -7.64 -10.90 3.63
CA ALA A 387 -6.48 -10.03 3.89
C ALA A 387 -5.73 -10.47 5.15
N ASN A 388 -6.45 -10.81 6.22
CA ASN A 388 -5.88 -11.33 7.46
C ASN A 388 -5.29 -12.75 7.30
N GLU A 389 -5.79 -13.56 6.37
CA GLU A 389 -5.16 -14.85 6.03
C GLU A 389 -3.82 -14.69 5.30
N LEU A 390 -3.65 -13.60 4.54
CA LEU A 390 -2.42 -13.30 3.81
C LEU A 390 -1.36 -12.68 4.73
N ASP A 391 -1.77 -11.76 5.60
CA ASP A 391 -0.95 -11.12 6.61
C ASP A 391 -1.79 -10.88 7.86
N ASP A 392 -1.57 -11.70 8.88
CA ASP A 392 -2.34 -11.68 10.11
C ASP A 392 -1.87 -10.61 11.11
N GLU A 393 -0.79 -9.89 10.79
CA GLU A 393 -0.26 -8.77 11.56
C GLU A 393 -0.50 -7.40 10.88
N TYR A 394 -1.09 -7.38 9.68
CA TYR A 394 -1.39 -6.15 8.94
C TYR A 394 -2.41 -5.26 9.69
N PRO A 395 -1.98 -4.12 10.28
CA PRO A 395 -2.81 -3.35 11.21
C PRO A 395 -4.10 -2.82 10.56
N GLU A 396 -3.98 -2.35 9.32
CA GLU A 396 -5.07 -1.72 8.59
C GLU A 396 -6.16 -2.74 8.27
N ALA A 397 -5.84 -3.96 7.86
CA ALA A 397 -6.84 -5.02 7.64
C ALA A 397 -7.68 -5.28 8.90
N ILE A 398 -7.00 -5.50 10.04
CA ILE A 398 -7.69 -5.80 11.31
C ILE A 398 -8.55 -4.61 11.74
N TYR A 399 -8.04 -3.38 11.59
CA TYR A 399 -8.79 -2.17 11.91
C TYR A 399 -10.06 -2.05 11.06
N ARG A 400 -9.95 -2.17 9.73
CA ARG A 400 -11.09 -2.09 8.82
C ARG A 400 -12.08 -3.23 9.02
N TRP A 401 -11.59 -4.42 9.35
CA TRP A 401 -12.44 -5.55 9.70
C TRP A 401 -13.27 -5.26 10.95
N ALA A 402 -12.64 -4.71 11.99
CA ALA A 402 -13.33 -4.32 13.22
C ALA A 402 -14.40 -3.25 12.97
N GLN A 403 -14.12 -2.26 12.11
CA GLN A 403 -15.09 -1.24 11.68
C GLN A 403 -16.27 -1.86 10.93
N ALA A 404 -16.02 -2.77 9.98
CA ALA A 404 -17.07 -3.46 9.25
C ALA A 404 -17.98 -4.28 10.18
N LYS A 405 -17.41 -4.96 11.19
CA LYS A 405 -18.18 -5.68 12.22
C LYS A 405 -18.99 -4.72 13.09
N GLU A 406 -18.45 -3.55 13.41
CA GLU A 406 -19.15 -2.49 14.17
C GLU A 406 -20.38 -1.97 13.41
N ASP A 407 -20.24 -1.69 12.11
CA ASP A 407 -21.33 -1.20 11.26
C ASP A 407 -22.42 -2.25 11.01
N LEU A 408 -22.05 -3.54 11.03
CA LEU A 408 -22.97 -4.67 11.01
C LEU A 408 -23.58 -4.99 12.40
N CYS A 409 -23.37 -4.13 13.40
CA CYS A 409 -23.83 -4.32 14.78
C CYS A 409 -23.30 -5.60 15.47
N ARG A 410 -22.19 -6.18 14.99
CA ARG A 410 -21.51 -7.34 15.58
C ARG A 410 -20.46 -6.87 16.59
N PHE A 411 -20.93 -6.22 17.65
CA PHE A 411 -20.07 -5.44 18.54
C PHE A 411 -19.03 -6.27 19.31
N ASP A 412 -19.38 -7.49 19.75
CA ASP A 412 -18.43 -8.36 20.48
C ASP A 412 -17.26 -8.81 19.60
N GLU A 413 -17.54 -9.18 18.35
CA GLU A 413 -16.51 -9.52 17.36
C GLU A 413 -15.61 -8.32 17.05
N SER A 414 -16.21 -7.12 16.90
CA SER A 414 -15.49 -5.86 16.68
C SER A 414 -14.54 -5.52 17.83
N ILE A 415 -15.02 -5.62 19.07
CA ILE A 415 -14.19 -5.41 20.28
C ILE A 415 -13.01 -6.36 20.30
N GLY A 416 -13.23 -7.66 20.04
CA GLY A 416 -12.14 -8.65 20.01
C GLY A 416 -11.08 -8.34 18.96
N LEU A 417 -11.48 -7.83 17.79
CA LEU A 417 -10.54 -7.40 16.74
C LEU A 417 -9.76 -6.14 17.14
N TYR A 418 -10.41 -5.14 17.73
CA TYR A 418 -9.70 -3.95 18.24
C TYR A 418 -8.71 -4.32 19.37
N GLU A 419 -9.10 -5.19 20.30
CA GLU A 419 -8.22 -5.66 21.37
C GLU A 419 -7.02 -6.43 20.83
N ARG A 420 -7.24 -7.31 19.83
CA ARG A 420 -6.15 -8.01 19.13
C ARG A 420 -5.22 -7.01 18.44
N LEU A 421 -5.76 -6.04 17.71
CA LEU A 421 -4.96 -5.01 17.05
C LEU A 421 -4.11 -4.22 18.04
N LEU A 422 -4.67 -3.84 19.20
CA LEU A 422 -3.94 -3.10 20.23
C LEU A 422 -2.92 -3.97 20.98
N MET A 423 -3.07 -5.29 20.97
CA MET A 423 -2.06 -6.22 21.49
C MET A 423 -0.83 -6.27 20.57
N LEU A 424 -1.05 -6.32 19.26
CA LEU A 424 0.02 -6.33 18.25
C LEU A 424 0.66 -4.96 18.08
N HIS A 425 -0.17 -3.91 18.05
CA HIS A 425 0.22 -2.53 17.77
C HIS A 425 -0.28 -1.58 18.88
N PRO A 426 0.37 -1.54 20.06
CA PRO A 426 -0.10 -0.75 21.20
C PRO A 426 -0.19 0.75 20.94
N MET A 427 0.50 1.29 19.93
CA MET A 427 0.46 2.70 19.57
C MET A 427 -0.61 3.04 18.52
N TYR A 428 -1.39 2.06 18.04
CA TYR A 428 -2.44 2.28 17.04
C TYR A 428 -3.63 3.06 17.62
N THR A 429 -3.52 4.38 17.59
CA THR A 429 -4.43 5.30 18.30
C THR A 429 -5.84 5.29 17.72
N ALA A 430 -5.98 5.12 16.40
CA ALA A 430 -7.29 5.08 15.74
C ALA A 430 -8.16 3.92 16.26
N ALA A 431 -7.57 2.72 16.43
CA ALA A 431 -8.25 1.57 17.02
C ALA A 431 -8.61 1.81 18.49
N ARG A 432 -7.70 2.40 19.28
CA ARG A 432 -7.98 2.73 20.69
C ARG A 432 -9.16 3.69 20.84
N LEU A 433 -9.21 4.75 20.02
CA LEU A 433 -10.32 5.69 20.00
C LEU A 433 -11.62 5.06 19.52
N SER A 434 -11.56 4.16 18.55
CA SER A 434 -12.74 3.45 18.02
C SER A 434 -13.29 2.49 19.08
N LEU A 435 -12.43 1.70 19.73
CA LEU A 435 -12.79 0.84 20.86
C LEU A 435 -13.38 1.63 22.04
N ALA A 436 -12.78 2.76 22.40
CA ALA A 436 -13.29 3.63 23.46
C ALA A 436 -14.71 4.16 23.14
N SER A 437 -14.90 4.61 21.88
CA SER A 437 -16.18 5.12 21.40
C SER A 437 -17.24 4.01 21.36
N LEU A 438 -16.87 2.80 20.94
CA LEU A 438 -17.74 1.64 20.92
C LEU A 438 -18.17 1.23 22.34
N HIS A 439 -17.24 1.15 23.29
CA HIS A 439 -17.59 0.91 24.70
C HIS A 439 -18.55 1.97 25.24
N ALA A 440 -18.34 3.25 24.91
CA ALA A 440 -19.24 4.32 25.33
C ALA A 440 -20.65 4.16 24.73
N ARG A 441 -20.76 3.85 23.43
CA ARG A 441 -22.04 3.55 22.76
C ARG A 441 -22.79 2.39 23.41
N LEU A 442 -22.07 1.38 23.90
CA LEU A 442 -22.62 0.25 24.63
C LEU A 442 -22.93 0.53 26.11
N GLY A 443 -22.71 1.77 26.58
CA GLY A 443 -22.96 2.19 27.97
C GLY A 443 -21.83 1.85 28.95
N ASN A 444 -20.73 1.25 28.47
CA ASN A 444 -19.57 0.88 29.28
C ASN A 444 -18.60 2.05 29.48
N LEU A 445 -19.08 3.14 30.10
CA LEU A 445 -18.32 4.39 30.27
C LEU A 445 -17.00 4.22 31.03
N ALA A 446 -16.93 3.27 31.96
CA ALA A 446 -15.71 2.96 32.70
C ALA A 446 -14.62 2.40 31.79
N ALA A 447 -14.95 1.40 30.96
CA ALA A 447 -14.04 0.83 29.98
C ALA A 447 -13.63 1.88 28.92
N ALA A 448 -14.59 2.66 28.43
CA ALA A 448 -14.34 3.77 27.52
C ALA A 448 -13.32 4.77 28.09
N SER A 449 -13.49 5.17 29.37
CA SER A 449 -12.61 6.14 30.03
C SER A 449 -11.17 5.63 30.19
N VAL A 450 -10.99 4.32 30.43
CA VAL A 450 -9.64 3.71 30.44
C VAL A 450 -8.97 3.84 29.08
N GLN A 451 -9.69 3.50 28.01
CA GLN A 451 -9.16 3.57 26.65
C GLN A 451 -8.89 5.01 26.20
N PHE A 452 -9.78 5.96 26.50
CA PHE A 452 -9.52 7.38 26.23
C PHE A 452 -8.33 7.92 27.03
N GLY A 453 -8.18 7.55 28.30
CA GLY A 453 -7.03 7.92 29.12
C GLY A 453 -5.71 7.39 28.56
N GLN A 454 -5.69 6.14 28.09
CA GLN A 454 -4.53 5.56 27.41
C GLN A 454 -4.22 6.25 26.07
N ALA A 455 -5.24 6.62 25.30
CA ALA A 455 -5.06 7.34 24.03
C ALA A 455 -4.46 8.72 24.27
N LEU A 456 -4.90 9.42 25.31
CA LEU A 456 -4.37 10.72 25.70
C LEU A 456 -2.92 10.62 26.18
N ALA A 457 -2.58 9.58 26.95
CA ALA A 457 -1.22 9.34 27.44
C ALA A 457 -0.21 9.02 26.32
N ALA A 458 -0.67 8.47 25.19
CA ALA A 458 0.19 8.24 24.03
C ALA A 458 0.58 9.55 23.32
N HIS A 459 -0.16 10.66 23.56
CA HIS A 459 0.02 12.01 23.01
C HIS A 459 -0.29 12.32 21.52
N PRO A 460 -0.75 11.42 20.61
CA PRO A 460 -1.22 11.86 19.30
C PRO A 460 -2.62 12.49 19.38
N HIS A 461 -2.74 13.71 18.85
CA HIS A 461 -3.99 14.47 18.67
C HIS A 461 -4.87 14.63 19.94
N PRO A 462 -4.37 15.29 21.00
CA PRO A 462 -5.12 15.45 22.27
C PRO A 462 -6.49 16.13 22.11
N THR A 463 -6.62 17.03 21.14
CA THR A 463 -7.89 17.69 20.80
C THR A 463 -8.98 16.69 20.42
N GLU A 464 -8.67 15.72 19.54
CA GLU A 464 -9.63 14.71 19.07
C GLU A 464 -10.01 13.74 20.20
N VAL A 465 -9.02 13.33 21.01
CA VAL A 465 -9.26 12.46 22.17
C VAL A 465 -10.22 13.13 23.16
N HIS A 466 -9.96 14.39 23.52
CA HIS A 466 -10.84 15.15 24.41
C HIS A 466 -12.23 15.37 23.83
N LEU A 467 -12.33 15.63 22.52
CA LEU A 467 -13.62 15.82 21.86
C LEU A 467 -14.47 14.55 21.91
N ARG A 468 -13.92 13.40 21.48
CA ARG A 468 -14.64 12.11 21.52
C ARG A 468 -15.00 11.71 22.94
N TRP A 469 -14.10 11.89 23.89
CA TRP A 469 -14.37 11.55 25.28
C TRP A 469 -15.47 12.44 25.88
N GLY A 470 -15.40 13.76 25.64
CA GLY A 470 -16.43 14.70 26.07
C GLY A 470 -17.81 14.38 25.50
N ILE A 471 -17.89 14.03 24.20
CA ILE A 471 -19.13 13.61 23.54
C ILE A 471 -19.66 12.30 24.14
N ALA A 472 -18.79 11.30 24.31
CA ALA A 472 -19.14 10.01 24.90
C ALA A 472 -19.70 10.15 26.33
N LEU A 473 -19.07 10.98 27.16
CA LEU A 473 -19.54 11.29 28.51
C LEU A 473 -20.88 12.03 28.50
N ALA A 474 -21.05 12.98 27.58
CA ALA A 474 -22.33 13.69 27.41
C ALA A 474 -23.45 12.71 27.02
N GLN A 475 -23.22 11.81 26.07
CA GLN A 475 -24.19 10.77 25.70
C GLN A 475 -24.49 9.81 26.86
N GLY A 476 -23.48 9.49 27.68
CA GLY A 476 -23.60 8.69 28.89
C GLY A 476 -24.24 9.41 30.09
N GLY A 477 -24.58 10.70 29.97
CA GLY A 477 -25.17 11.49 31.04
C GLY A 477 -24.18 12.00 32.11
N ALA A 478 -22.88 11.77 31.92
CA ALA A 478 -21.78 12.26 32.76
C ALA A 478 -21.44 13.72 32.40
N TRP A 479 -22.44 14.61 32.56
CA TRP A 479 -22.40 15.99 32.04
C TRP A 479 -21.28 16.84 32.65
N GLN A 480 -20.90 16.57 33.90
CA GLN A 480 -19.88 17.35 34.60
C GLN A 480 -18.46 16.98 34.11
N GLU A 481 -18.17 15.68 33.93
CA GLU A 481 -16.92 15.25 33.31
C GLU A 481 -16.85 15.66 31.83
N ALA A 482 -17.98 15.56 31.11
CA ALA A 482 -18.08 16.01 29.72
C ALA A 482 -17.67 17.48 29.58
N LEU A 483 -18.16 18.35 30.47
CA LEU A 483 -17.81 19.77 30.48
C LEU A 483 -16.30 19.99 30.55
N SER A 484 -15.59 19.29 31.44
CA SER A 484 -14.13 19.40 31.62
C SER A 484 -13.38 19.06 30.33
N HIS A 485 -13.72 17.94 29.70
CA HIS A 485 -13.05 17.52 28.46
C HIS A 485 -13.37 18.45 27.28
N LEU A 486 -14.61 18.89 27.15
CA LEU A 486 -14.99 19.83 26.09
C LEU A 486 -14.37 21.23 26.30
N GLU A 487 -14.17 21.66 27.55
CA GLU A 487 -13.41 22.88 27.88
C GLU A 487 -11.93 22.74 27.50
N ALA A 488 -11.34 21.56 27.68
CA ALA A 488 -9.99 21.28 27.18
C ALA A 488 -9.92 21.39 25.64
N VAL A 489 -10.94 20.91 24.91
CA VAL A 489 -11.00 21.05 23.44
C VAL A 489 -10.95 22.51 23.02
N ILE A 490 -11.79 23.40 23.59
CA ILE A 490 -11.79 24.81 23.20
C ILE A 490 -10.50 25.55 23.58
N GLY A 491 -9.77 25.04 24.58
CA GLY A 491 -8.44 25.53 24.94
C GLY A 491 -7.36 25.16 23.92
N LEU A 492 -7.48 23.99 23.30
CA LEU A 492 -6.55 23.47 22.28
C LEU A 492 -6.93 23.92 20.86
N ASP A 493 -8.22 23.87 20.53
CA ASP A 493 -8.80 24.29 19.27
C ASP A 493 -10.03 25.21 19.50
N PRO A 494 -9.81 26.54 19.50
CA PRO A 494 -10.89 27.53 19.62
C PRO A 494 -11.87 27.58 18.43
N ARG A 495 -11.65 26.79 17.37
CA ARG A 495 -12.51 26.72 16.18
C ARG A 495 -13.39 25.47 16.13
N SER A 496 -13.33 24.60 17.13
CA SER A 496 -14.18 23.39 17.19
C SER A 496 -15.65 23.74 17.44
N SER A 497 -16.43 23.90 16.36
CA SER A 497 -17.88 24.15 16.46
C SER A 497 -18.60 23.04 17.25
N VAL A 498 -18.18 21.79 17.06
CA VAL A 498 -18.74 20.62 17.75
C VAL A 498 -18.54 20.72 19.25
N ALA A 499 -17.35 21.11 19.73
CA ALA A 499 -17.10 21.29 21.16
C ALA A 499 -18.03 22.35 21.76
N TYR A 500 -18.20 23.50 21.08
CA TYR A 500 -19.14 24.54 21.51
C TYR A 500 -20.60 24.04 21.57
N HIS A 501 -21.04 23.22 20.60
CA HIS A 501 -22.38 22.62 20.61
C HIS A 501 -22.58 21.74 21.84
N TYR A 502 -21.67 20.79 22.07
CA TYR A 502 -21.77 19.86 23.20
C TYR A 502 -21.58 20.55 24.57
N LEU A 503 -20.80 21.63 24.67
CA LEU A 503 -20.74 22.47 25.87
C LEU A 503 -22.10 23.10 26.17
N GLY A 504 -22.79 23.62 25.15
CA GLY A 504 -24.15 24.14 25.27
C GLY A 504 -25.12 23.07 25.79
N LEU A 505 -25.06 21.85 25.22
CA LEU A 505 -25.89 20.72 25.66
C LEU A 505 -25.58 20.31 27.12
N ALA A 506 -24.31 20.17 27.49
CA ALA A 506 -23.91 19.82 28.85
C ALA A 506 -24.40 20.86 29.87
N LEU A 507 -24.24 22.14 29.57
CA LEU A 507 -24.73 23.23 30.44
C LEU A 507 -26.25 23.25 30.57
N MET A 508 -26.99 22.93 29.51
CA MET A 508 -28.45 22.78 29.55
C MET A 508 -28.88 21.69 30.54
N GLN A 509 -28.19 20.55 30.52
CA GLN A 509 -28.49 19.42 31.41
C GLN A 509 -28.12 19.72 32.86
N LEU A 510 -27.03 20.47 33.08
CA LEU A 510 -26.61 20.99 34.38
C LEU A 510 -27.47 22.19 34.87
N LYS A 511 -28.60 22.48 34.22
CA LYS A 511 -29.53 23.59 34.56
C LYS A 511 -28.89 24.99 34.49
N ARG A 512 -27.82 25.14 33.72
CA ARG A 512 -27.12 26.40 33.45
C ARG A 512 -27.48 26.94 32.07
N GLY A 513 -28.78 26.97 31.75
CA GLY A 513 -29.27 27.29 30.40
C GLY A 513 -28.86 28.68 29.89
N ALA A 514 -28.77 29.69 30.76
CA ALA A 514 -28.31 31.02 30.38
C ALA A 514 -26.85 31.03 29.89
N ASP A 515 -25.98 30.23 30.53
CA ASP A 515 -24.60 30.03 30.10
C ASP A 515 -24.52 29.28 28.77
N ALA A 516 -25.44 28.34 28.51
CA ALA A 516 -25.43 27.53 27.29
C ALA A 516 -25.62 28.38 26.02
N LEU A 517 -26.40 29.47 26.09
CA LEU A 517 -26.73 30.30 24.92
C LEU A 517 -25.51 30.90 24.21
N ARG A 518 -24.45 31.26 24.95
CA ARG A 518 -23.20 31.78 24.34
C ARG A 518 -22.44 30.70 23.57
N PHE A 519 -22.49 29.45 24.04
CA PHE A 519 -21.81 28.33 23.39
C PHE A 519 -22.56 27.91 22.11
N PHE A 520 -23.89 27.81 22.14
CA PHE A 520 -24.68 27.59 20.92
C PHE A 520 -24.48 28.68 19.87
N ARG A 521 -24.46 29.96 20.29
CA ARG A 521 -24.15 31.06 19.38
C ARG A 521 -22.77 30.89 18.74
N ARG A 522 -21.75 30.59 19.54
CA ARG A 522 -20.39 30.44 19.05
C ARG A 522 -20.22 29.26 18.10
N SER A 523 -20.88 28.13 18.40
CA SER A 523 -20.95 26.98 17.49
C SER A 523 -21.54 27.39 16.14
N TYR A 524 -22.68 28.09 16.13
CA TYR A 524 -23.31 28.56 14.90
C TYR A 524 -22.47 29.60 14.12
N GLU A 525 -21.73 30.47 14.81
CA GLU A 525 -20.79 31.40 14.16
C GLU A 525 -19.63 30.69 13.45
N LEU A 526 -19.19 29.55 13.98
CA LEU A 526 -18.11 28.74 13.41
C LEU A 526 -18.60 27.81 12.30
N ASP A 527 -19.78 27.22 12.47
CA ASP A 527 -20.45 26.38 11.48
C ASP A 527 -21.95 26.70 11.43
N GLY A 528 -22.32 27.51 10.46
CA GLY A 528 -23.70 27.92 10.24
C GLY A 528 -24.56 26.88 9.53
N ALA A 529 -23.98 25.77 9.04
CA ALA A 529 -24.70 24.72 8.30
C ALA A 529 -25.32 23.66 9.22
N ASN A 530 -24.89 23.60 10.49
CA ASN A 530 -25.41 22.63 11.45
C ASN A 530 -26.79 23.04 11.99
N VAL A 531 -27.84 22.55 11.31
CA VAL A 531 -29.25 22.75 11.66
C VAL A 531 -29.56 22.34 13.11
N GLN A 532 -28.90 21.29 13.61
CA GLN A 532 -29.14 20.76 14.94
C GLN A 532 -28.78 21.77 16.03
N VAL A 533 -27.73 22.57 15.82
CA VAL A 533 -27.33 23.66 16.74
C VAL A 533 -28.43 24.72 16.83
N LEU A 534 -29.07 25.10 15.71
CA LEU A 534 -30.18 26.06 15.72
C LEU A 534 -31.40 25.52 16.47
N ILE A 535 -31.71 24.23 16.31
CA ILE A 535 -32.80 23.57 17.02
C ILE A 535 -32.52 23.54 18.52
N ASP A 536 -31.35 23.06 18.94
CA ASP A 536 -31.00 22.98 20.36
C ASP A 536 -30.89 24.38 21.01
N TRP A 537 -30.40 25.37 20.26
CA TRP A 537 -30.41 26.77 20.70
C TRP A 537 -31.84 27.31 20.89
N GLY A 538 -32.74 27.03 19.95
CA GLY A 538 -34.15 27.39 20.07
C GLY A 538 -34.81 26.72 21.28
N ILE A 539 -34.54 25.45 21.52
CA ILE A 539 -35.03 24.70 22.70
C ILE A 539 -34.49 25.33 23.98
N ALA A 540 -33.20 25.67 24.03
CA ALA A 540 -32.59 26.34 25.17
C ALA A 540 -33.27 27.70 25.46
N LEU A 541 -33.51 28.51 24.43
CA LEU A 541 -34.24 29.78 24.56
C LEU A 541 -35.67 29.58 25.07
N GLY A 542 -36.40 28.59 24.54
CA GLY A 542 -37.76 28.27 24.98
C GLY A 542 -37.80 27.80 26.43
N SER A 543 -36.82 27.00 26.88
CA SER A 543 -36.71 26.56 28.27
C SER A 543 -36.50 27.72 29.27
N LEU A 544 -35.92 28.83 28.79
CA LEU A 544 -35.71 30.06 29.54
C LEU A 544 -36.89 31.06 29.39
N GLY A 545 -37.94 30.68 28.66
CA GLY A 545 -39.12 31.51 28.40
C GLY A 545 -38.96 32.54 27.28
N HIS A 546 -37.84 32.54 26.55
CA HIS A 546 -37.60 33.44 25.42
C HIS A 546 -38.19 32.88 24.12
N PHE A 547 -39.50 32.69 24.09
CA PHE A 547 -40.21 32.05 22.97
C PHE A 547 -40.13 32.84 21.66
N ASP A 548 -40.07 34.17 21.72
CA ASP A 548 -39.83 35.08 20.59
C ASP A 548 -38.49 34.79 19.88
N LYS A 549 -37.42 34.66 20.68
CA LYS A 549 -36.08 34.35 20.16
C LYS A 549 -35.98 32.89 19.70
N ALA A 550 -36.65 31.97 20.40
CA ALA A 550 -36.72 30.56 20.01
C ALA A 550 -37.37 30.41 18.63
N LEU A 551 -38.49 31.11 18.40
CA LEU A 551 -39.19 31.16 17.11
C LEU A 551 -38.24 31.54 15.96
N ALA A 552 -37.42 32.58 16.16
CA ALA A 552 -36.45 33.03 15.16
C ALA A 552 -35.41 31.94 14.84
N ARG A 553 -34.95 31.17 15.83
CA ARG A 553 -34.00 30.07 15.62
C ARG A 553 -34.64 28.89 14.88
N PHE A 554 -35.86 28.50 15.24
CA PHE A 554 -36.56 27.41 14.54
C PHE A 554 -36.89 27.79 13.09
N LYS A 555 -37.31 29.04 12.83
CA LYS A 555 -37.47 29.54 11.45
C LYS A 555 -36.16 29.49 10.67
N ALA A 556 -35.04 29.89 11.27
CA ALA A 556 -33.72 29.76 10.63
C ALA A 556 -33.36 28.29 10.32
N ALA A 557 -33.63 27.37 11.25
CA ALA A 557 -33.42 25.94 11.03
C ALA A 557 -34.28 25.41 9.86
N LEU A 558 -35.52 25.86 9.74
CA LEU A 558 -36.44 25.47 8.66
C LEU A 558 -36.11 26.11 7.32
N ILE A 559 -35.40 27.25 7.27
CA ILE A 559 -34.85 27.76 6.01
C ILE A 559 -33.80 26.77 5.46
N GLN A 560 -32.99 26.18 6.34
CA GLN A 560 -31.95 25.21 5.97
C GLN A 560 -32.51 23.80 5.72
N ALA A 561 -33.48 23.37 6.53
CA ALA A 561 -34.14 22.07 6.43
C ALA A 561 -35.68 22.22 6.51
N PRO A 562 -36.36 22.53 5.39
CA PRO A 562 -37.78 22.92 5.36
C PRO A 562 -38.79 21.94 5.95
N ARG A 563 -38.43 20.66 6.07
CA ARG A 563 -39.31 19.60 6.58
C ARG A 563 -38.76 18.90 7.81
N HIS A 564 -37.85 19.54 8.56
CA HIS A 564 -37.25 18.90 9.73
C HIS A 564 -38.30 18.73 10.86
N PRO A 565 -38.73 17.50 11.21
CA PRO A 565 -39.88 17.28 12.10
C PRO A 565 -39.71 17.92 13.47
N ARG A 566 -38.54 17.74 14.09
CA ARG A 566 -38.23 18.32 15.41
C ARG A 566 -38.21 19.85 15.41
N ALA A 567 -37.84 20.50 14.29
CA ALA A 567 -37.84 21.95 14.20
C ALA A 567 -39.27 22.50 14.04
N LEU A 568 -40.09 21.85 13.19
CA LEU A 568 -41.52 22.16 13.02
C LEU A 568 -42.30 21.98 14.33
N TYR A 569 -42.07 20.88 15.05
CA TYR A 569 -42.73 20.62 16.31
C TYR A 569 -42.40 21.70 17.34
N ASN A 570 -41.12 22.01 17.53
CA ASN A 570 -40.72 23.04 18.50
C ASN A 570 -41.11 24.47 18.05
N LEU A 571 -41.24 24.73 16.75
CA LEU A 571 -41.85 25.96 16.23
C LEU A 571 -43.31 26.07 16.67
N GLY A 572 -44.11 25.00 16.50
CA GLY A 572 -45.50 24.94 16.95
C GLY A 572 -45.64 25.16 18.46
N VAL A 573 -44.77 24.53 19.25
CA VAL A 573 -44.73 24.74 20.72
C VAL A 573 -44.45 26.20 21.06
N ALA A 574 -43.46 26.84 20.40
CA ALA A 574 -43.14 28.24 20.65
C ALA A 574 -44.29 29.18 20.27
N LEU A 575 -44.96 28.94 19.13
CA LEU A 575 -46.12 29.70 18.67
C LEU A 575 -47.30 29.57 19.64
N ASP A 576 -47.61 28.35 20.09
CA ASP A 576 -48.70 28.10 21.05
C ASP A 576 -48.47 28.82 22.39
N LYS A 577 -47.21 28.91 22.84
CA LYS A 577 -46.82 29.66 24.04
C LYS A 577 -46.91 31.18 23.87
N LEU A 578 -46.77 31.68 22.64
CA LEU A 578 -46.95 33.08 22.30
C LEU A 578 -48.41 33.46 22.07
N GLY A 579 -49.32 32.47 21.98
CA GLY A 579 -50.75 32.69 21.72
C GLY A 579 -51.15 32.66 20.25
N GLU A 580 -50.19 32.41 19.35
CA GLU A 580 -50.39 32.33 17.89
C GLU A 580 -50.89 30.93 17.53
N HIS A 581 -52.12 30.62 17.93
CA HIS A 581 -52.66 29.25 17.87
C HIS A 581 -52.93 28.75 16.44
N GLU A 582 -53.20 29.64 15.48
CA GLU A 582 -53.43 29.27 14.08
C GLU A 582 -52.13 28.78 13.43
N GLU A 583 -51.06 29.57 13.55
CA GLU A 583 -49.73 29.20 13.06
C GLU A 583 -49.16 28.00 13.81
N ALA A 584 -49.47 27.85 15.10
CA ALA A 584 -49.11 26.65 15.86
C ALA A 584 -49.79 25.39 15.29
N ALA A 585 -51.09 25.46 14.98
CA ALA A 585 -51.82 24.37 14.35
C ALA A 585 -51.25 24.05 12.95
N GLU A 586 -50.88 25.05 12.17
CA GLU A 586 -50.21 24.83 10.87
C GLU A 586 -48.88 24.09 11.05
N ALA A 587 -48.03 24.55 11.98
CA ALA A 587 -46.73 23.92 12.26
C ALA A 587 -46.87 22.46 12.72
N PHE A 588 -47.79 22.18 13.66
CA PHE A 588 -48.07 20.80 14.09
C PHE A 588 -48.68 19.96 12.97
N GLY A 589 -49.54 20.54 12.12
CA GLY A 589 -50.06 19.89 10.92
C GLY A 589 -48.97 19.46 9.96
N GLN A 590 -47.94 20.29 9.77
CA GLN A 590 -46.77 19.91 8.96
C GLN A 590 -45.97 18.76 9.59
N VAL A 591 -45.87 18.70 10.93
CA VAL A 591 -45.26 17.52 11.60
C VAL A 591 -46.06 16.27 11.30
N VAL A 592 -47.39 16.30 11.42
CA VAL A 592 -48.27 15.18 11.10
C VAL A 592 -48.14 14.72 9.64
N VAL A 593 -47.92 15.65 8.71
CA VAL A 593 -47.68 15.28 7.30
C VAL A 593 -46.34 14.56 7.10
N VAL A 594 -45.29 14.98 7.82
CA VAL A 594 -43.95 14.39 7.69
C VAL A 594 -43.79 13.13 8.53
N SER A 595 -44.49 13.05 9.67
CA SER A 595 -44.45 11.95 10.63
C SER A 595 -45.88 11.61 11.08
N PRO A 596 -46.65 10.88 10.25
CA PRO A 596 -48.06 10.58 10.52
C PRO A 596 -48.30 9.75 11.78
N GLU A 597 -47.29 9.04 12.28
CA GLU A 597 -47.37 8.22 13.48
C GLU A 597 -46.92 8.96 14.76
N ASP A 598 -46.61 10.26 14.68
CA ASP A 598 -46.27 11.07 15.84
C ASP A 598 -47.53 11.42 16.65
N ALA A 599 -47.85 10.56 17.63
CA ALA A 599 -49.00 10.73 18.51
C ALA A 599 -48.97 12.07 19.27
N GLN A 600 -47.78 12.55 19.63
CA GLN A 600 -47.62 13.80 20.35
C GLN A 600 -47.97 14.99 19.44
N ALA A 601 -47.51 14.98 18.20
CA ALA A 601 -47.88 16.01 17.22
C ALA A 601 -49.40 16.05 16.97
N HIS A 602 -50.06 14.89 16.87
CA HIS A 602 -51.51 14.81 16.78
C HIS A 602 -52.22 15.40 18.00
N ALA A 603 -51.76 15.08 19.22
CA ALA A 603 -52.33 15.62 20.45
C ALA A 603 -52.15 17.14 20.53
N ASP A 604 -50.97 17.65 20.18
CA ASP A 604 -50.63 19.07 20.22
C ASP A 604 -51.40 19.88 19.17
N LEU A 605 -51.57 19.32 17.96
CA LEU A 605 -52.46 19.86 16.94
C LEU A 605 -53.91 19.93 17.42
N GLY A 606 -54.42 18.85 18.03
CA GLY A 606 -55.77 18.82 18.60
C GLY A 606 -55.96 19.90 19.67
N ARG A 607 -54.97 20.11 20.55
CA ARG A 607 -55.02 21.18 21.55
C ARG A 607 -55.01 22.57 20.92
N ALA A 608 -54.19 22.82 19.90
CA ALA A 608 -54.16 24.10 19.20
C ALA A 608 -55.49 24.40 18.49
N LEU A 609 -56.06 23.42 17.77
CA LEU A 609 -57.37 23.52 17.11
C LEU A 609 -58.50 23.79 18.10
N ASN A 610 -58.47 23.15 19.28
CA ASN A 610 -59.48 23.39 20.31
C ASN A 610 -59.43 24.83 20.84
N LYS A 611 -58.23 25.42 21.00
CA LYS A 611 -58.08 26.84 21.40
C LYS A 611 -58.63 27.80 20.35
N LEU A 612 -58.66 27.40 19.08
CA LEU A 612 -59.26 28.14 17.97
C LEU A 612 -60.79 27.92 17.83
N GLY A 613 -61.39 27.07 18.66
CA GLY A 613 -62.81 26.71 18.58
C GLY A 613 -63.15 25.71 17.46
N ARG A 614 -62.14 25.11 16.81
CA ARG A 614 -62.30 24.08 15.76
C ARG A 614 -62.43 22.70 16.40
N THR A 615 -63.47 22.52 17.21
CA THR A 615 -63.62 21.38 18.12
C THR A 615 -63.75 20.03 17.40
N ASP A 616 -64.44 19.96 16.26
CA ASP A 616 -64.62 18.71 15.51
C ASP A 616 -63.28 18.16 14.98
N GLU A 617 -62.45 19.04 14.42
CA GLU A 617 -61.10 18.69 13.95
C GLU A 617 -60.19 18.31 15.13
N ALA A 618 -60.29 19.05 16.24
CA ALA A 618 -59.54 18.75 17.45
C ALA A 618 -59.84 17.34 17.99
N ILE A 619 -61.12 16.95 18.03
CA ILE A 619 -61.56 15.60 18.45
C ILE A 619 -60.97 14.54 17.53
N ALA A 620 -61.00 14.75 16.20
CA ALA A 620 -60.46 13.79 15.24
C ALA A 620 -58.96 13.53 15.45
N HIS A 621 -58.16 14.59 15.63
CA HIS A 621 -56.72 14.46 15.88
C HIS A 621 -56.41 13.83 17.25
N THR A 622 -57.21 14.14 18.28
CA THR A 622 -57.04 13.57 19.63
C THR A 622 -57.37 12.06 19.63
N GLN A 623 -58.44 11.66 18.96
CA GLN A 623 -58.79 10.25 18.77
C GLN A 623 -57.74 9.49 17.95
N HIS A 624 -57.06 10.16 17.02
CA HIS A 624 -55.96 9.56 16.28
C HIS A 624 -54.73 9.36 17.16
N ALA A 625 -54.34 10.38 17.94
CA ALA A 625 -53.26 10.28 18.93
C ALA A 625 -53.49 9.11 19.90
N ASN A 626 -54.70 8.99 20.46
CA ASN A 626 -55.03 7.88 21.37
C ASN A 626 -54.90 6.51 20.71
N ARG A 627 -55.36 6.35 19.47
CA ARG A 627 -55.19 5.11 18.71
C ARG A 627 -53.72 4.75 18.50
N LEU A 628 -52.88 5.74 18.21
CA LEU A 628 -51.43 5.53 18.06
C LEU A 628 -50.78 5.11 19.39
N LEU A 629 -51.17 5.72 20.51
CA LEU A 629 -50.64 5.38 21.84
C LEU A 629 -51.10 4.01 22.32
N GLU A 630 -52.37 3.64 22.05
CA GLU A 630 -52.91 2.29 22.31
C GLU A 630 -52.15 1.24 21.50
N ALA A 631 -51.88 1.50 20.22
CA ALA A 631 -51.08 0.61 19.37
C ALA A 631 -49.63 0.46 19.88
N ALA A 632 -49.07 1.50 20.51
CA ALA A 632 -47.73 1.50 21.09
C ALA A 632 -47.66 0.94 22.53
N GLY A 633 -48.77 0.49 23.12
CA GLY A 633 -48.81 -0.02 24.50
C GLY A 633 -48.51 1.03 25.59
N SER A 634 -48.63 2.32 25.26
CA SER A 634 -48.36 3.43 26.17
C SER A 634 -49.64 3.84 26.93
N PRO A 635 -49.56 4.27 28.20
CA PRO A 635 -50.73 4.78 28.91
C PRO A 635 -51.27 6.02 28.20
N THR A 636 -52.59 6.05 27.98
CA THR A 636 -53.30 7.19 27.41
C THR A 636 -53.10 8.44 28.28
N PRO A 637 -52.65 9.58 27.72
CA PRO A 637 -52.42 10.83 28.45
C PRO A 637 -53.70 11.56 28.85
#